data_AF-A0A947VWR7-F1
#
_entry.id   AF-A0A947VWR7-F1
#
_cell.length_a   1.000
_cell.length_b   1.000
_cell.length_c   1.000
_cell.angle_alpha   90.00
_cell.angle_beta   90.00
_cell.angle_gamma   90.00
#
_symmetry.space_group_name_H-M   'P 1'
#
loop_
_entity.id
_entity.type
_entity.pdbx_description
1 polymer ?
#
loop_
_entity_poly.entity_id
_entity_poly.type
_entity_poly.pdbx_seq_one_letter_code
_entity_poly.pdbx_strand_id
1 'polypeptide(L)'
;MKFLISKKVRNKFPDVDVVLLPVKEIIVQKGKNVLIEDKLEFKIEEVRTEEFFNSRMFTLYRDFYKELGFDPETNIPSVERLYRRYLESGKFPRINNVVDVTNLVALQTFIPLGVFDANSITGDIVLRFSEEGEEFKPLGGGVEYLPAGLVVMADNEKILSRFFYRDSVYQKIDEATTSVFILGCKVKGVDTIEVRRAVEEVGNNLKGLYGGGIGHFIESEVVNNQPSVSNTTIRNSDRKMLEKITKKLDSYKIKYKVLNSGTDSLNLDEQVRALGMKYREGLGTLLFKGDGKRYIALLRRDDRSVDNVRLKQVLKLENVEMCSPDEVKKLGFKEGLLTPFLLDDKVELYADDAVMYMDRVITGSATRSGAIETDKENIMKFLGSRKYKVIDVTFPNPHRQDADNIKVETVLSGITPSGNALHIGNYFGAVKPQMDLQVSVKNSFYFVADLHALTTVQDKKKLEENITSNILDFIALGLDPNKSAYFRQSDVPAHSQLAVVLANYIPFGYLKRMHAFKDKLAKGVSAETINMGLFNYPILMAADILLYKPDGVPVGEDQRQHVELARDVAQSFNKVYPDNFFPLPEPLISSGHSGKVVGTDGERKMSKSLGNVIGIFDDEKLIKEQITKCFTDPNRKRASDPGTVEGNPVFIYHDLLNDNKDEVNDLKKRYREGKVGDVEVKEKLVKAHKRCFEEARKKRKEIEGNIKLAKDILEKGAERANEYANKALDEVYDLIGIENELSFRKR
;
A
#
# COMPACT_ATOMS: atom_id res chain seq x y z
N MET A 1 4.73 1.63 34.36
CA MET A 1 5.15 0.38 33.71
C MET A 1 6.04 -0.38 34.66
N LYS A 2 5.75 -1.65 34.87
CA LYS A 2 6.54 -2.60 35.64
C LYS A 2 7.17 -3.63 34.71
N PHE A 3 8.25 -4.25 35.17
CA PHE A 3 8.78 -5.47 34.57
C PHE A 3 8.43 -6.64 35.49
N LEU A 4 7.64 -7.58 34.98
CA LEU A 4 7.09 -8.68 35.75
C LEU A 4 7.72 -9.99 35.28
N ILE A 5 8.03 -10.88 36.21
CA ILE A 5 8.47 -12.24 35.91
C ILE A 5 7.43 -13.20 36.47
N SER A 6 6.86 -14.03 35.59
CA SER A 6 5.90 -15.04 36.03
C SER A 6 6.56 -16.03 37.00
N LYS A 7 5.84 -16.43 38.05
CA LYS A 7 6.33 -17.40 39.02
C LYS A 7 6.80 -18.70 38.37
N LYS A 8 6.17 -19.13 37.28
CA LYS A 8 6.59 -20.32 36.52
C LYS A 8 8.00 -20.14 35.93
N VAL A 9 8.27 -18.99 35.30
CA VAL A 9 9.61 -18.69 34.77
C VAL A 9 10.61 -18.55 35.90
N ARG A 10 10.28 -17.80 36.97
CA ARG A 10 11.17 -17.64 38.13
C ARG A 10 11.50 -18.97 38.82
N ASN A 11 10.53 -19.89 38.92
CA ASN A 11 10.77 -21.21 39.50
C ASN A 11 11.68 -22.08 38.63
N LYS A 12 11.53 -22.03 37.30
CA LYS A 12 12.37 -22.80 36.38
C LYS A 12 13.77 -22.19 36.25
N PHE A 13 13.86 -20.86 36.28
CA PHE A 13 15.09 -20.11 36.14
C PHE A 13 15.23 -19.05 37.25
N PRO A 14 15.67 -19.46 38.47
CA PRO A 14 15.74 -18.56 39.63
C PRO A 14 16.63 -17.35 39.41
N ASP A 15 17.72 -17.55 38.65
CA ASP A 15 18.72 -16.54 38.39
C ASP A 15 18.42 -15.67 37.17
N VAL A 16 17.33 -15.89 36.42
CA VAL A 16 17.03 -15.07 35.24
C VAL A 16 16.42 -13.75 35.65
N ASP A 17 16.96 -12.65 35.13
CA ASP A 17 16.41 -11.33 35.27
C ASP A 17 16.66 -10.47 34.03
N VAL A 18 15.96 -9.34 33.93
CA VAL A 18 16.20 -8.34 32.89
C VAL A 18 16.34 -6.98 33.54
N VAL A 19 17.51 -6.38 33.34
CA VAL A 19 17.75 -4.99 33.72
C VAL A 19 17.15 -4.10 32.64
N LEU A 20 16.24 -3.21 33.03
CA LEU A 20 15.49 -2.37 32.10
C LEU A 20 15.73 -0.89 32.42
N LEU A 21 16.23 -0.13 31.45
CA LEU A 21 16.51 1.31 31.59
C LEU A 21 15.75 2.12 30.51
N PRO A 22 14.79 2.97 30.90
CA PRO A 22 14.14 3.87 29.97
C PRO A 22 15.05 5.04 29.59
N VAL A 23 15.09 5.36 28.29
CA VAL A 23 15.71 6.56 27.75
C VAL A 23 14.69 7.28 26.86
N LYS A 24 14.52 8.58 27.08
CA LYS A 24 13.53 9.41 26.36
C LYS A 24 14.20 10.52 25.58
N GLU A 25 13.45 11.06 24.62
CA GLU A 25 13.86 12.18 23.76
C GLU A 25 15.06 11.83 22.87
N ILE A 26 15.09 10.59 22.39
CA ILE A 26 16.12 10.15 21.43
C ILE A 26 15.73 10.54 20.00
N ILE A 27 16.74 10.67 19.14
CA ILE A 27 16.56 10.90 17.71
C ILE A 27 17.19 9.73 16.96
N VAL A 28 16.40 9.03 16.13
CA VAL A 28 16.88 7.88 15.35
C VAL A 28 17.27 8.33 13.94
N GLN A 29 18.45 7.90 13.48
CA GLN A 29 19.02 8.24 12.18
C GLN A 29 19.50 6.97 11.45
N LYS A 30 19.21 6.86 10.15
CA LYS A 30 19.69 5.79 9.26
C LYS A 30 20.74 6.32 8.28
N GLY A 31 21.70 5.47 7.89
CA GLY A 31 22.69 5.76 6.83
C GLY A 31 24.07 6.25 7.31
N LYS A 32 24.92 6.70 6.38
CA LYS A 32 26.33 7.10 6.62
C LYS A 32 26.52 8.33 7.52
N ASN A 33 25.46 9.09 7.82
CA ASN A 33 25.55 10.30 8.66
C ASN A 33 25.44 10.02 10.16
N VAL A 34 25.58 8.77 10.59
CA VAL A 34 25.57 8.41 12.01
C VAL A 34 26.92 8.85 12.60
N LEU A 35 26.89 9.83 13.52
CA LEU A 35 27.97 10.49 14.30
C LEU A 35 29.09 9.61 14.91
N ILE A 36 29.07 8.32 14.63
CA ILE A 36 29.89 7.30 15.27
C ILE A 36 31.01 6.80 14.33
N GLU A 37 31.14 7.29 13.09
CA GLU A 37 32.21 6.84 12.17
C GLU A 37 33.63 6.99 12.77
N ASP A 38 33.97 8.14 13.37
CA ASP A 38 35.34 8.38 13.88
C ASP A 38 35.66 7.73 15.25
N LYS A 39 34.65 7.26 16.01
CA LYS A 39 34.84 6.64 17.34
C LYS A 39 34.60 5.12 17.35
N LEU A 40 33.90 4.54 16.36
CA LEU A 40 33.59 3.11 16.28
C LEU A 40 34.74 2.28 15.72
N GLU A 41 35.39 2.72 14.64
CA GLU A 41 36.44 1.92 13.99
C GLU A 41 37.62 1.68 14.95
N PHE A 42 37.99 2.70 15.74
CA PHE A 42 39.08 2.62 16.72
C PHE A 42 38.82 1.66 17.89
N LYS A 43 37.55 1.35 18.24
CA LYS A 43 37.21 0.50 19.40
C LYS A 43 36.95 -0.96 19.06
N ILE A 44 36.64 -1.27 17.80
CA ILE A 44 36.31 -2.64 17.38
C ILE A 44 37.57 -3.48 17.14
N GLU A 45 38.69 -2.85 16.73
CA GLU A 45 39.99 -3.53 16.56
C GLU A 45 40.54 -4.14 17.86
N GLU A 46 40.03 -3.74 19.03
CA GLU A 46 40.43 -4.27 20.34
C GLU A 46 39.72 -5.59 20.73
N VAL A 47 38.65 -6.00 20.03
CA VAL A 47 37.89 -7.21 20.39
C VAL A 47 38.55 -8.46 19.80
N ARG A 48 39.47 -9.06 20.56
CA ARG A 48 40.22 -10.26 20.13
C ARG A 48 39.34 -11.52 20.08
N THR A 49 39.39 -12.25 18.97
CA THR A 49 38.62 -13.50 18.74
C THR A 49 38.77 -14.52 19.86
N GLU A 50 40.01 -14.73 20.32
CA GLU A 50 40.29 -15.65 21.42
C GLU A 50 39.72 -15.16 22.75
N GLU A 51 39.65 -13.85 22.98
CA GLU A 51 39.12 -13.28 24.22
C GLU A 51 37.60 -13.46 24.31
N PHE A 52 36.88 -13.24 23.20
CA PHE A 52 35.42 -13.46 23.17
C PHE A 52 35.05 -14.92 23.46
N PHE A 53 35.59 -15.86 22.69
CA PHE A 53 35.22 -17.28 22.79
C PHE A 53 35.72 -17.96 24.07
N ASN A 54 36.77 -17.44 24.70
CA ASN A 54 37.26 -17.91 26.01
C ASN A 54 36.67 -17.12 27.19
N SER A 55 35.82 -16.12 26.95
CA SER A 55 35.26 -15.29 28.02
C SER A 55 34.30 -16.08 28.91
N ARG A 56 34.26 -15.68 30.18
CA ARG A 56 33.26 -16.17 31.14
C ARG A 56 31.83 -15.93 30.61
N MET A 57 31.57 -14.75 30.04
CA MET A 57 30.25 -14.38 29.53
C MET A 57 29.78 -15.28 28.39
N PHE A 58 30.67 -15.59 27.43
CA PHE A 58 30.36 -16.50 26.34
C PHE A 58 29.85 -17.86 26.85
N THR A 59 30.56 -18.43 27.83
CA THR A 59 30.19 -19.73 28.42
C THR A 59 28.84 -19.64 29.14
N LEU A 60 28.66 -18.65 30.01
CA LEU A 60 27.44 -18.51 30.83
C LEU A 60 26.18 -18.31 29.98
N TYR A 61 26.22 -17.49 28.93
CA TYR A 61 25.04 -17.28 28.08
C TYR A 61 24.74 -18.47 27.19
N ARG A 62 25.77 -19.17 26.69
CA ARG A 62 25.57 -20.36 25.87
C ARG A 62 24.98 -21.51 26.69
N ASP A 63 25.42 -21.68 27.93
CA ASP A 63 24.85 -22.67 28.84
C ASP A 63 23.41 -22.33 29.22
N PHE A 64 23.12 -21.06 29.49
CA PHE A 64 21.75 -20.63 29.75
C PHE A 64 20.82 -20.85 28.53
N TYR A 65 21.28 -20.62 27.29
CA TYR A 65 20.49 -20.90 26.09
C TYR A 65 20.20 -22.41 25.93
N LYS A 66 21.12 -23.29 26.31
CA LYS A 66 20.85 -24.74 26.38
C LYS A 66 19.78 -25.05 27.43
N GLU A 67 19.81 -24.39 28.60
CA GLU A 67 18.79 -24.54 29.65
C GLU A 67 17.40 -24.08 29.18
N LEU A 68 17.33 -23.10 28.27
CA LEU A 68 16.09 -22.70 27.61
C LEU A 68 15.56 -23.72 26.60
N GLY A 69 16.33 -24.78 26.30
CA GLY A 69 15.96 -25.83 25.33
C GLY A 69 16.34 -25.47 23.90
N PHE A 70 17.24 -24.50 23.68
CA PHE A 70 17.74 -24.16 22.36
C PHE A 70 18.91 -25.05 21.96
N ASP A 71 18.94 -25.42 20.68
CA ASP A 71 20.09 -26.07 20.05
C ASP A 71 21.24 -25.06 19.88
N PRO A 72 22.40 -25.27 20.51
CA PRO A 72 23.53 -24.34 20.50
C PRO A 72 24.30 -24.25 19.18
N GLU A 73 23.95 -25.05 18.17
CA GLU A 73 24.47 -24.95 16.80
C GLU A 73 23.61 -24.03 15.91
N THR A 74 22.29 -24.08 16.09
CA THR A 74 21.34 -23.31 15.27
C THR A 74 20.85 -22.03 15.95
N ASN A 75 20.82 -22.02 17.28
CA ASN A 75 20.20 -20.98 18.10
C ASN A 75 21.17 -20.44 19.16
N ILE A 76 22.07 -19.58 18.71
CA ILE A 76 23.11 -18.93 19.52
C ILE A 76 22.64 -17.58 20.10
N PRO A 77 23.25 -17.12 21.21
CA PRO A 77 23.02 -15.78 21.78
C PRO A 77 23.19 -14.65 20.77
N SER A 78 22.41 -13.57 20.91
CA SER A 78 22.45 -12.41 20.00
C SER A 78 23.84 -11.79 19.87
N VAL A 79 24.59 -11.68 20.97
CA VAL A 79 25.96 -11.17 20.99
C VAL A 79 26.94 -12.06 20.23
N GLU A 80 26.78 -13.39 20.32
CA GLU A 80 27.58 -14.36 19.55
C GLU A 80 27.27 -14.24 18.05
N ARG A 81 25.98 -14.14 17.70
CA ARG A 81 25.55 -13.95 16.31
C ARG A 81 26.10 -12.67 15.71
N LEU A 82 26.08 -11.58 16.49
CA LEU A 82 26.64 -10.29 16.10
C LEU A 82 28.16 -10.39 15.87
N TYR A 83 28.87 -11.05 16.79
CA TYR A 83 30.32 -11.25 16.68
C TYR A 83 30.71 -12.10 15.45
N ARG A 84 30.01 -13.21 15.20
CA ARG A 84 30.25 -14.06 14.02
C ARG A 84 30.03 -13.31 12.70
N ARG A 85 28.96 -12.51 12.60
CA ARG A 85 28.71 -11.64 11.43
C ARG A 85 29.82 -10.63 11.19
N TYR A 86 30.40 -10.09 12.27
CA TYR A 86 31.56 -9.20 12.17
C TYR A 86 32.79 -9.95 11.64
N LEU A 87 33.11 -11.13 12.18
CA LEU A 87 34.22 -11.96 11.70
C LEU A 87 34.08 -12.38 10.23
N GLU A 88 32.86 -12.70 9.79
CA GLU A 88 32.58 -13.13 8.40
C GLU A 88 32.73 -11.98 7.39
N SER A 89 32.30 -10.77 7.75
CA SER A 89 32.21 -9.64 6.81
C SER A 89 33.34 -8.62 6.94
N GLY A 90 34.10 -8.65 8.04
CA GLY A 90 35.08 -7.64 8.41
C GLY A 90 34.46 -6.25 8.67
N LYS A 91 33.13 -6.16 8.77
CA LYS A 91 32.39 -4.89 8.87
C LYS A 91 31.35 -4.96 9.98
N PHE A 92 31.27 -3.91 10.78
CA PHE A 92 30.22 -3.78 11.79
C PHE A 92 28.86 -3.53 11.11
N PRO A 93 27.80 -4.29 11.44
CA PRO A 93 26.49 -4.10 10.82
C PRO A 93 25.89 -2.76 11.24
N ARG A 94 25.54 -1.93 10.25
CA ARG A 94 24.92 -0.62 10.46
C ARG A 94 23.42 -0.69 10.18
N ILE A 95 22.61 -0.40 11.19
CA ILE A 95 21.14 -0.43 11.13
C ILE A 95 20.59 0.99 11.33
N ASN A 96 20.82 1.54 12.51
CA ASN A 96 20.55 2.92 12.88
C ASN A 96 21.41 3.24 14.11
N ASN A 97 21.65 4.52 14.37
CA ASN A 97 22.46 4.98 15.50
C ASN A 97 22.13 4.32 16.87
N VAL A 98 20.87 4.07 17.20
CA VAL A 98 20.46 3.50 18.49
C VAL A 98 20.83 2.03 18.60
N VAL A 99 20.51 1.26 17.55
CA VAL A 99 20.82 -0.16 17.46
C VAL A 99 22.33 -0.36 17.36
N ASP A 100 23.03 0.52 16.62
CA ASP A 100 24.48 0.47 16.43
C ASP A 100 25.23 0.69 17.77
N VAL A 101 24.80 1.68 18.58
CA VAL A 101 25.36 1.91 19.93
C VAL A 101 25.10 0.72 20.85
N THR A 102 23.89 0.16 20.82
CA THR A 102 23.53 -0.99 21.66
C THR A 102 24.36 -2.22 21.31
N ASN A 103 24.51 -2.50 20.01
CA ASN A 103 25.33 -3.58 19.49
C ASN A 103 26.82 -3.40 19.83
N LEU A 104 27.33 -2.16 19.81
CA LEU A 104 28.72 -1.88 20.19
C LEU A 104 28.97 -2.25 21.65
N VAL A 105 28.16 -1.76 22.58
CA VAL A 105 28.34 -2.05 24.01
C VAL A 105 28.16 -3.55 24.28
N ALA A 106 27.25 -4.23 23.57
CA ALA A 106 27.11 -5.68 23.65
C ALA A 106 28.40 -6.41 23.23
N LEU A 107 29.07 -5.96 22.17
CA LEU A 107 30.35 -6.52 21.75
C LEU A 107 31.51 -6.21 22.71
N GLN A 108 31.47 -5.08 23.43
CA GLN A 108 32.54 -4.72 24.37
C GLN A 108 32.40 -5.43 25.72
N THR A 109 31.15 -5.66 26.15
CA THR A 109 30.86 -6.26 27.46
C THR A 109 30.59 -7.76 27.38
N PHE A 110 30.39 -8.28 26.17
CA PHE A 110 29.96 -9.66 25.89
C PHE A 110 28.61 -10.03 26.53
N ILE A 111 27.82 -9.03 26.91
CA ILE A 111 26.48 -9.19 27.50
C ILE A 111 25.44 -9.04 26.39
N PRO A 112 24.46 -9.96 26.25
CA PRO A 112 23.32 -9.78 25.39
C PRO A 112 22.50 -8.56 25.81
N LEU A 113 22.49 -7.55 24.94
CA LEU A 113 21.69 -6.35 25.09
C LEU A 113 20.61 -6.28 24.01
N GLY A 114 19.50 -5.64 24.35
CA GLY A 114 18.38 -5.37 23.44
C GLY A 114 17.93 -3.92 23.61
N VAL A 115 17.25 -3.40 22.59
CA VAL A 115 16.65 -2.07 22.63
C VAL A 115 15.28 -2.11 22.00
N PHE A 116 14.25 -1.77 22.76
CA PHE A 116 12.85 -1.79 22.31
C PHE A 116 12.30 -0.38 22.20
N ASP A 117 11.49 -0.14 21.16
CA ASP A 117 10.71 1.09 21.06
C ASP A 117 9.72 1.15 22.23
N ALA A 118 9.93 2.11 23.14
CA ALA A 118 9.07 2.28 24.31
C ALA A 118 7.69 2.84 23.93
N ASN A 119 7.57 3.49 22.77
CA ASN A 119 6.32 4.08 22.29
C ASN A 119 5.33 3.01 21.83
N SER A 120 5.80 1.81 21.50
CA SER A 120 4.97 0.70 21.01
C SER A 120 4.57 -0.32 22.07
N ILE A 121 5.07 -0.17 23.30
CA ILE A 121 4.79 -1.06 24.42
C ILE A 121 3.53 -0.63 25.16
N THR A 122 2.58 -1.56 25.30
CA THR A 122 1.30 -1.32 25.96
C THR A 122 1.27 -1.97 27.33
N GLY A 123 1.32 -1.16 28.39
CA GLY A 123 1.17 -1.64 29.77
C GLY A 123 2.47 -2.18 30.36
N ASP A 124 2.37 -3.26 31.15
CA ASP A 124 3.52 -3.87 31.83
C ASP A 124 4.20 -4.90 30.92
N ILE A 125 5.51 -5.05 31.06
CA ILE A 125 6.27 -6.07 30.34
C ILE A 125 6.35 -7.31 31.23
N VAL A 126 6.05 -8.47 30.68
CA VAL A 126 6.03 -9.74 31.40
C VAL A 126 6.95 -10.76 30.75
N LEU A 127 7.85 -11.34 31.53
CA LEU A 127 8.59 -12.54 31.18
C LEU A 127 7.80 -13.79 31.60
N ARG A 128 7.32 -14.54 30.60
CA ARG A 128 6.48 -15.73 30.82
C ARG A 128 6.79 -16.83 29.81
N PHE A 129 6.20 -18.00 30.03
CA PHE A 129 6.14 -19.03 28.99
C PHE A 129 5.07 -18.66 27.97
N SER A 130 5.32 -18.96 26.70
CA SER A 130 4.34 -18.91 25.64
C SER A 130 3.23 -19.92 25.89
N GLU A 131 2.03 -19.58 25.45
CA GLU A 131 0.91 -20.50 25.32
C GLU A 131 0.88 -21.09 23.90
N GLU A 132 0.24 -22.24 23.74
CA GLU A 132 0.15 -22.93 22.44
C GLU A 132 -0.62 -22.06 21.44
N GLY A 133 0.01 -21.77 20.30
CA GLY A 133 -0.60 -20.99 19.24
C GLY A 133 -0.56 -19.48 19.45
N GLU A 134 0.24 -18.97 20.39
CA GLU A 134 0.42 -17.52 20.51
C GLU A 134 1.16 -16.94 19.30
N GLU A 135 0.66 -15.80 18.82
CA GLU A 135 1.23 -15.11 17.67
C GLU A 135 2.55 -14.41 18.02
N PHE A 136 3.58 -14.65 17.20
CA PHE A 136 4.86 -13.94 17.22
C PHE A 136 5.23 -13.48 15.82
N LYS A 137 5.52 -12.19 15.65
CA LYS A 137 5.86 -11.59 14.35
C LYS A 137 7.34 -11.23 14.29
N PRO A 138 8.25 -12.08 13.79
CA PRO A 138 9.69 -11.84 13.85
C PRO A 138 10.14 -10.64 13.01
N LEU A 139 11.17 -9.93 13.49
CA LEU A 139 11.96 -8.98 12.70
C LEU A 139 12.62 -9.74 11.52
N GLY A 140 12.07 -9.53 10.32
CA GLY A 140 12.35 -10.33 9.13
C GLY A 140 11.09 -10.68 8.33
N GLY A 141 9.91 -10.47 8.91
CA GLY A 141 8.62 -10.69 8.26
C GLY A 141 8.05 -12.08 8.51
N GLY A 142 6.77 -12.25 8.18
CA GLY A 142 6.01 -13.46 8.48
C GLY A 142 5.33 -13.44 9.85
N VAL A 143 4.59 -14.51 10.13
CA VAL A 143 3.91 -14.76 11.40
C VAL A 143 4.25 -16.18 11.85
N GLU A 144 4.72 -16.32 13.08
CA GLU A 144 4.98 -17.59 13.74
C GLU A 144 3.94 -17.81 14.81
N TYR A 145 3.45 -19.04 14.94
CA TYR A 145 2.61 -19.45 16.06
C TYR A 145 3.47 -20.31 16.98
N LEU A 146 3.65 -19.84 18.21
CA LEU A 146 4.61 -20.45 19.14
C LEU A 146 3.99 -21.67 19.81
N PRO A 147 4.77 -22.76 20.00
CA PRO A 147 4.36 -23.85 20.87
C PRO A 147 4.33 -23.36 22.33
N ALA A 148 3.58 -24.05 23.19
CA ALA A 148 3.60 -23.76 24.61
C ALA A 148 4.99 -24.01 25.22
N GLY A 149 5.40 -23.16 26.16
CA GLY A 149 6.58 -23.40 27.00
C GLY A 149 7.89 -22.73 26.55
N LEU A 150 7.89 -21.89 25.51
CA LEU A 150 9.03 -21.04 25.18
C LEU A 150 9.07 -19.82 26.09
N VAL A 151 10.26 -19.38 26.50
CA VAL A 151 10.39 -18.13 27.27
C VAL A 151 10.20 -16.94 26.32
N VAL A 152 9.21 -16.11 26.61
CA VAL A 152 8.86 -14.92 25.83
C VAL A 152 8.73 -13.70 26.72
N MET A 153 9.06 -12.55 26.15
CA MET A 153 8.75 -11.24 26.71
C MET A 153 7.53 -10.69 25.98
N ALA A 154 6.48 -10.36 26.71
CA ALA A 154 5.23 -9.86 26.15
C ALA A 154 4.77 -8.62 26.91
N ASP A 155 4.02 -7.74 26.24
CA ASP A 155 3.23 -6.71 26.92
C ASP A 155 1.77 -7.19 27.06
N ASN A 156 0.84 -6.29 27.34
CA ASN A 156 -0.58 -6.67 27.49
C ASN A 156 -1.25 -7.16 26.19
N GLU A 157 -0.67 -6.85 25.03
CA GLU A 157 -1.29 -7.03 23.72
C GLU A 157 -0.55 -8.01 22.81
N LYS A 158 0.77 -8.17 22.97
CA LYS A 158 1.59 -8.91 22.02
C LYS A 158 2.89 -9.44 22.61
N ILE A 159 3.44 -10.46 21.95
CA ILE A 159 4.79 -10.94 22.22
C ILE A 159 5.79 -9.96 21.60
N LEU A 160 6.61 -9.35 22.46
CA LEU A 160 7.71 -8.48 22.08
C LEU A 160 8.89 -9.33 21.60
N SER A 161 9.38 -10.31 22.36
CA SER A 161 10.52 -11.11 21.92
C SER A 161 10.49 -12.56 22.40
N ARG A 162 11.16 -13.44 21.65
CA ARG A 162 11.59 -14.76 22.11
C ARG A 162 12.94 -14.59 22.80
N PHE A 163 12.89 -14.07 24.03
CA PHE A 163 13.99 -13.88 25.00
C PHE A 163 15.41 -13.71 24.43
N PHE A 164 15.83 -12.48 24.13
CA PHE A 164 17.19 -12.09 23.62
C PHE A 164 17.73 -12.89 22.42
N TYR A 165 16.93 -13.79 21.84
CA TYR A 165 17.28 -14.63 20.71
C TYR A 165 16.64 -14.08 19.42
N ARG A 166 15.36 -13.69 19.48
CA ARG A 166 14.65 -13.17 18.32
C ARG A 166 13.61 -12.12 18.70
N ASP A 167 13.75 -10.96 18.08
CA ASP A 167 12.89 -9.81 18.29
C ASP A 167 11.71 -9.80 17.31
N SER A 168 10.59 -9.18 17.72
CA SER A 168 9.40 -8.98 16.89
C SER A 168 9.42 -7.62 16.17
N VAL A 169 8.60 -7.50 15.13
CA VAL A 169 8.41 -6.24 14.39
C VAL A 169 7.87 -5.10 15.26
N TYR A 170 7.23 -5.41 16.40
CA TYR A 170 6.56 -4.42 17.22
C TYR A 170 7.52 -3.50 17.99
N GLN A 171 8.71 -3.97 18.33
CA GLN A 171 9.73 -3.17 19.02
C GLN A 171 10.77 -2.56 18.08
N LYS A 172 10.54 -2.64 16.76
CA LYS A 172 11.51 -2.17 15.77
C LYS A 172 11.84 -0.70 16.01
N ILE A 173 13.13 -0.39 16.11
CA ILE A 173 13.60 0.99 16.20
C ILE A 173 13.62 1.61 14.80
N ASP A 174 12.87 2.68 14.61
CA ASP A 174 12.84 3.47 13.37
C ASP A 174 12.84 4.98 13.65
N GLU A 175 12.79 5.78 12.60
CA GLU A 175 12.85 7.25 12.66
C GLU A 175 11.70 7.88 13.48
N ALA A 176 10.61 7.14 13.74
CA ALA A 176 9.50 7.59 14.58
C ALA A 176 9.70 7.26 16.07
N THR A 177 10.67 6.40 16.42
CA THR A 177 10.98 6.07 17.81
C THR A 177 11.59 7.28 18.54
N THR A 178 10.96 7.69 19.64
CA THR A 178 11.40 8.85 20.46
C THR A 178 11.76 8.46 21.90
N SER A 179 11.38 7.26 22.32
CA SER A 179 11.72 6.70 23.63
C SER A 179 12.04 5.22 23.46
N VAL A 180 13.00 4.72 24.22
CA VAL A 180 13.41 3.31 24.19
C VAL A 180 13.56 2.72 25.57
N PHE A 181 13.39 1.41 25.64
CA PHE A 181 13.88 0.61 26.76
C PHE A 181 15.15 -0.13 26.35
N ILE A 182 16.22 0.08 27.11
CA ILE A 182 17.43 -0.72 26.99
C ILE A 182 17.29 -1.91 27.93
N LEU A 183 17.52 -3.11 27.40
CA LEU A 183 17.37 -4.38 28.10
C LEU A 183 18.72 -5.06 28.22
N GLY A 184 19.09 -5.50 29.42
CA GLY A 184 20.24 -6.36 29.68
C GLY A 184 19.82 -7.66 30.33
N CYS A 185 20.32 -8.79 29.81
CA CYS A 185 19.99 -10.11 30.32
C CYS A 185 20.87 -10.46 31.54
N LYS A 186 20.28 -10.79 32.68
CA LYS A 186 20.99 -11.35 33.84
C LYS A 186 20.67 -12.85 33.94
N VAL A 187 21.71 -13.66 34.02
CA VAL A 187 21.62 -15.14 34.14
C VAL A 187 22.50 -15.63 35.28
N LYS A 188 22.48 -16.93 35.55
CA LYS A 188 23.32 -17.55 36.57
C LYS A 188 24.80 -17.26 36.31
N GLY A 189 25.52 -16.81 37.34
CA GLY A 189 26.96 -16.51 37.26
C GLY A 189 27.33 -15.13 36.70
N VAL A 190 26.35 -14.34 36.24
CA VAL A 190 26.54 -12.95 35.80
C VAL A 190 26.07 -12.01 36.92
N ASP A 191 26.94 -11.09 37.34
CA ASP A 191 26.57 -10.10 38.36
C ASP A 191 25.61 -9.06 37.77
N THR A 192 24.53 -8.76 38.49
CA THR A 192 23.57 -7.71 38.13
C THR A 192 24.25 -6.35 37.95
N ILE A 193 25.33 -6.07 38.69
CA ILE A 193 26.11 -4.84 38.56
C ILE A 193 26.79 -4.75 37.18
N GLU A 194 27.31 -5.86 36.66
CA GLU A 194 27.92 -5.91 35.32
C GLU A 194 26.86 -5.62 34.24
N VAL A 195 25.66 -6.20 34.38
CA VAL A 195 24.54 -5.96 33.46
C VAL A 195 24.05 -4.51 33.54
N ARG A 196 23.93 -3.93 34.75
CA ARG A 196 23.55 -2.53 34.94
C ARG A 196 24.54 -1.57 34.30
N ARG A 197 25.84 -1.80 34.47
CA ARG A 197 26.89 -0.98 33.85
C ARG A 197 26.80 -1.00 32.32
N ALA A 198 26.60 -2.17 31.72
CA ALA A 198 26.44 -2.28 30.27
C ALA A 198 25.19 -1.52 29.77
N VAL A 199 24.06 -1.66 30.46
CA VAL A 199 22.81 -0.95 30.13
C VAL A 199 22.95 0.57 30.31
N GLU A 200 23.60 1.01 31.40
CA GLU A 200 23.92 2.42 31.65
C GLU A 200 24.86 3.00 30.60
N GLU A 201 25.86 2.25 30.16
CA GLU A 201 26.79 2.69 29.12
C GLU A 201 26.06 2.96 27.80
N VAL A 202 25.12 2.09 27.39
CA VAL A 202 24.25 2.36 26.25
C VAL A 202 23.46 3.66 26.46
N GLY A 203 22.81 3.82 27.63
CA GLY A 203 22.03 5.02 27.94
C GLY A 203 22.88 6.30 27.91
N ASN A 204 24.08 6.26 28.47
CA ASN A 204 25.03 7.38 28.48
C ASN A 204 25.54 7.72 27.09
N ASN A 205 25.83 6.71 26.26
CA ASN A 205 26.24 6.90 24.87
C ASN A 205 25.12 7.54 24.04
N LEU A 206 23.87 7.08 24.21
CA LEU A 206 22.71 7.67 23.52
C LEU A 206 22.47 9.12 23.97
N LYS A 207 22.49 9.39 25.28
CA LYS A 207 22.36 10.74 25.83
C LYS A 207 23.46 11.67 25.34
N GLY A 208 24.71 11.18 25.32
CA GLY A 208 25.86 11.96 24.89
C GLY A 208 25.85 12.33 23.41
N LEU A 209 25.25 11.49 22.57
CA LEU A 209 25.19 11.72 21.12
C LEU A 209 24.01 12.61 20.70
N TYR A 210 22.84 12.50 21.35
CA TYR A 210 21.60 13.08 20.84
C TYR A 210 20.78 13.90 21.85
N GLY A 211 21.25 14.01 23.09
CA GLY A 211 20.48 14.61 24.18
C GLY A 211 19.41 13.68 24.76
N GLY A 212 18.61 14.19 25.70
CA GLY A 212 17.50 13.47 26.34
C GLY A 212 17.74 13.02 27.78
N GLY A 213 16.74 12.33 28.34
CA GLY A 213 16.66 11.94 29.74
C GLY A 213 16.82 10.43 29.95
N ILE A 214 17.77 10.04 30.79
CA ILE A 214 17.90 8.67 31.32
C ILE A 214 17.02 8.56 32.56
N GLY A 215 16.08 7.62 32.57
CA GLY A 215 15.24 7.36 33.74
C GLY A 215 15.90 6.44 34.77
N HIS A 216 15.12 5.96 35.73
CA HIS A 216 15.59 5.01 36.72
C HIS A 216 15.44 3.57 36.21
N PHE A 217 16.32 2.67 36.69
CA PHE A 217 16.15 1.25 36.46
C PHE A 217 14.79 0.77 36.94
N ILE A 218 14.16 -0.07 36.13
CA ILE A 218 12.91 -0.74 36.48
C ILE A 218 13.30 -2.11 37.04
N GLU A 219 13.08 -2.30 38.34
CA GLU A 219 13.29 -3.58 39.02
C GLU A 219 12.21 -4.60 38.62
N SER A 220 12.60 -5.87 38.60
CA SER A 220 11.66 -6.95 38.30
C SER A 220 10.83 -7.34 39.52
N GLU A 221 9.54 -7.61 39.30
CA GLU A 221 8.62 -8.11 40.33
C GLU A 221 8.12 -9.52 39.95
N VAL A 222 8.09 -10.45 40.91
CA VAL A 222 7.57 -11.81 40.66
C VAL A 222 6.07 -11.86 40.89
N VAL A 223 5.31 -12.35 39.91
CA VAL A 223 3.84 -12.40 39.96
C VAL A 223 3.29 -13.83 39.90
N ASN A 224 2.25 -14.10 40.69
CA ASN A 224 1.62 -15.44 40.80
C ASN A 224 0.80 -15.81 39.56
N ASN A 225 0.05 -14.86 38.99
CA ASN A 225 -0.73 -15.06 37.77
C ASN A 225 0.12 -14.70 36.56
N GLN A 226 0.14 -15.55 35.54
CA GLN A 226 0.59 -15.16 34.20
C GLN A 226 -0.49 -14.24 33.63
N PRO A 227 -0.25 -12.95 33.39
CA PRO A 227 -1.11 -12.19 32.50
C PRO A 227 -0.95 -12.85 31.13
N SER A 228 -1.98 -13.57 30.69
CA SER A 228 -2.08 -13.91 29.28
C SER A 228 -2.18 -12.58 28.55
N VAL A 229 -1.40 -12.40 27.49
CA VAL A 229 -1.77 -11.43 26.44
C VAL A 229 -3.24 -11.67 26.19
N SER A 230 -4.08 -10.63 26.19
CA SER A 230 -5.51 -10.81 26.02
C SER A 230 -5.73 -11.56 24.71
N ASN A 231 -5.88 -12.88 24.79
CA ASN A 231 -6.24 -13.72 23.67
C ASN A 231 -7.57 -13.14 23.22
N THR A 232 -7.57 -12.47 22.07
CA THR A 232 -8.72 -12.36 21.17
C THR A 232 -9.23 -13.78 21.00
N THR A 233 -10.08 -14.17 21.94
CA THR A 233 -10.55 -15.54 22.11
C THR A 233 -11.55 -15.73 21.00
N ILE A 234 -11.24 -16.61 20.05
CA ILE A 234 -12.20 -17.16 19.10
C ILE A 234 -13.48 -17.48 19.89
N ARG A 235 -14.57 -16.75 19.61
CA ARG A 235 -15.83 -16.97 20.32
C ARG A 235 -16.27 -18.41 20.08
N ASN A 236 -16.71 -19.12 21.13
CA ASN A 236 -17.19 -20.50 21.07
C ASN A 236 -18.26 -20.76 19.98
N SER A 237 -18.96 -19.73 19.51
CA SER A 237 -19.91 -19.80 18.41
C SER A 237 -19.28 -20.06 17.05
N ASP A 238 -18.08 -19.54 16.82
CA ASP A 238 -17.48 -19.44 15.49
C ASP A 238 -16.66 -20.72 15.21
N ARG A 239 -16.02 -21.27 16.25
CA ARG A 239 -15.43 -22.63 16.25
C ARG A 239 -16.46 -23.71 15.91
N LYS A 240 -17.66 -23.67 16.51
CA LYS A 240 -18.75 -24.61 16.21
C LYS A 240 -19.25 -24.52 14.77
N MET A 241 -19.08 -23.37 14.12
CA MET A 241 -19.48 -23.20 12.73
C MET A 241 -18.42 -23.77 11.78
N LEU A 242 -17.13 -23.47 12.00
CA LEU A 242 -16.05 -24.10 11.24
C LEU A 242 -16.16 -25.62 11.32
N GLU A 243 -16.42 -26.19 12.50
CA GLU A 243 -16.70 -27.63 12.68
C GLU A 243 -17.89 -28.14 11.86
N LYS A 244 -18.95 -27.34 11.68
CA LYS A 244 -20.10 -27.72 10.83
C LYS A 244 -19.74 -27.69 9.35
N ILE A 245 -18.97 -26.69 8.93
CA ILE A 245 -18.56 -26.58 7.53
C ILE A 245 -17.60 -27.70 7.17
N THR A 246 -16.57 -27.94 7.99
CA THR A 246 -15.57 -29.00 7.76
C THR A 246 -16.23 -30.37 7.70
N LYS A 247 -17.13 -30.71 8.63
CA LYS A 247 -17.93 -31.96 8.56
C LYS A 247 -18.71 -32.10 7.26
N LYS A 248 -19.28 -31.00 6.75
CA LYS A 248 -20.00 -31.02 5.48
C LYS A 248 -19.03 -31.24 4.32
N LEU A 249 -17.91 -30.53 4.26
CA LEU A 249 -16.87 -30.73 3.25
C LEU A 249 -16.32 -32.17 3.26
N ASP A 250 -16.07 -32.74 4.44
CA ASP A 250 -15.63 -34.13 4.61
C ASP A 250 -16.64 -35.11 4.00
N SER A 251 -17.95 -34.88 4.21
CA SER A 251 -19.02 -35.72 3.66
C SER A 251 -19.06 -35.75 2.12
N TYR A 252 -18.60 -34.68 1.46
CA TYR A 252 -18.47 -34.59 -0.01
C TYR A 252 -17.07 -34.96 -0.53
N LYS A 253 -16.17 -35.41 0.35
CA LYS A 253 -14.76 -35.71 0.03
C LYS A 253 -14.09 -34.53 -0.68
N ILE A 254 -14.25 -33.34 -0.11
CA ILE A 254 -13.65 -32.10 -0.60
C ILE A 254 -12.36 -31.85 0.17
N LYS A 255 -11.28 -31.54 -0.55
CA LYS A 255 -10.02 -31.11 0.08
C LYS A 255 -10.14 -29.66 0.51
N TYR A 256 -9.76 -29.37 1.74
CA TYR A 256 -9.73 -28.01 2.25
C TYR A 256 -8.62 -27.84 3.30
N LYS A 257 -8.28 -26.58 3.58
CA LYS A 257 -7.42 -26.14 4.65
C LYS A 257 -8.15 -25.06 5.45
N VAL A 258 -8.16 -25.20 6.77
CA VAL A 258 -8.69 -24.14 7.65
C VAL A 258 -7.60 -23.10 7.83
N LEU A 259 -7.91 -21.85 7.51
CA LEU A 259 -7.06 -20.69 7.75
C LEU A 259 -7.53 -19.95 8.98
N ASN A 260 -6.63 -19.59 9.88
CA ASN A 260 -6.94 -18.76 11.03
C ASN A 260 -6.60 -17.30 10.70
N SER A 261 -7.57 -16.40 10.86
CA SER A 261 -7.38 -14.98 10.57
C SER A 261 -6.57 -14.27 11.66
N GLY A 262 -6.47 -14.81 12.88
CA GLY A 262 -5.72 -14.17 13.98
C GLY A 262 -6.25 -12.79 14.38
N THR A 263 -7.40 -12.36 13.83
CA THR A 263 -8.06 -11.08 14.09
C THR A 263 -9.53 -11.31 14.45
N ASP A 264 -10.01 -10.59 15.47
CA ASP A 264 -11.43 -10.57 15.89
C ASP A 264 -12.30 -9.67 14.98
N SER A 265 -11.74 -9.18 13.88
CA SER A 265 -12.41 -8.26 12.97
C SER A 265 -13.36 -8.94 11.99
N LEU A 266 -14.52 -8.33 11.76
CA LEU A 266 -15.43 -8.66 10.64
C LEU A 266 -15.11 -7.86 9.36
N ASN A 267 -14.10 -7.00 9.41
CA ASN A 267 -13.70 -6.20 8.25
C ASN A 267 -12.93 -7.10 7.27
N LEU A 268 -13.50 -7.27 6.07
CA LEU A 268 -12.89 -8.04 4.99
C LEU A 268 -11.46 -7.58 4.68
N ASP A 269 -11.18 -6.28 4.69
CA ASP A 269 -9.85 -5.74 4.35
C ASP A 269 -8.80 -6.07 5.43
N GLU A 270 -9.24 -6.21 6.69
CA GLU A 270 -8.39 -6.68 7.78
C GLU A 270 -8.19 -8.19 7.72
N GLN A 271 -9.21 -8.95 7.33
CA GLN A 271 -9.09 -10.39 7.14
C GLN A 271 -8.23 -10.76 5.93
N VAL A 272 -8.34 -10.03 4.82
CA VAL A 272 -7.50 -10.21 3.63
C VAL A 272 -6.03 -10.04 4.01
N ARG A 273 -5.71 -8.98 4.76
CA ARG A 273 -4.37 -8.74 5.31
C ARG A 273 -3.92 -9.83 6.27
N ALA A 274 -4.78 -10.24 7.19
CA ALA A 274 -4.41 -11.18 8.25
C ALA A 274 -4.25 -12.62 7.75
N LEU A 275 -5.07 -13.03 6.77
CA LEU A 275 -5.00 -14.33 6.10
C LEU A 275 -3.92 -14.39 5.02
N GLY A 276 -3.28 -13.25 4.69
CA GLY A 276 -2.32 -13.15 3.59
C GLY A 276 -2.93 -13.57 2.25
N MET A 277 -4.23 -13.32 2.08
CA MET A 277 -4.97 -13.67 0.88
C MET A 277 -5.14 -12.46 -0.03
N LYS A 278 -5.58 -12.73 -1.25
CA LYS A 278 -5.98 -11.72 -2.21
C LYS A 278 -7.51 -11.59 -2.28
N TYR A 279 -8.07 -10.41 -2.51
CA TYR A 279 -9.50 -10.18 -2.77
C TYR A 279 -10.01 -11.06 -3.93
N ARG A 280 -9.21 -11.28 -4.98
CA ARG A 280 -9.54 -12.20 -6.08
C ARG A 280 -9.62 -13.67 -5.69
N GLU A 281 -8.99 -14.04 -4.57
CA GLU A 281 -9.05 -15.38 -3.99
C GLU A 281 -10.24 -15.53 -3.02
N GLY A 282 -10.85 -14.41 -2.60
CA GLY A 282 -12.00 -14.41 -1.70
C GLY A 282 -13.32 -14.73 -2.39
N LEU A 283 -14.11 -15.63 -1.81
CA LEU A 283 -15.46 -16.00 -2.27
C LEU A 283 -16.52 -15.55 -1.26
N GLY A 284 -17.14 -14.42 -1.58
CA GLY A 284 -18.25 -13.85 -0.84
C GLY A 284 -19.59 -14.49 -1.22
N THR A 285 -20.46 -14.67 -0.22
CA THR A 285 -21.86 -15.09 -0.42
C THR A 285 -22.77 -13.94 -0.02
N LEU A 286 -23.60 -13.47 -0.94
CA LEU A 286 -24.60 -12.43 -0.68
C LEU A 286 -26.00 -13.02 -0.76
N LEU A 287 -26.91 -12.59 0.12
CA LEU A 287 -28.32 -12.99 0.10
C LEU A 287 -29.20 -11.83 -0.35
N PHE A 288 -30.02 -12.08 -1.36
CA PHE A 288 -31.00 -11.17 -1.91
C PHE A 288 -32.40 -11.73 -1.77
N LYS A 289 -33.38 -10.83 -1.70
CA LYS A 289 -34.80 -11.11 -1.75
C LYS A 289 -35.38 -10.54 -3.04
N GLY A 290 -35.89 -11.43 -3.89
CA GLY A 290 -36.54 -11.12 -5.15
C GLY A 290 -38.06 -11.09 -5.01
N ASP A 291 -38.70 -10.02 -5.47
CA ASP A 291 -40.17 -9.85 -5.53
C ASP A 291 -40.89 -10.18 -4.21
N GLY A 292 -40.22 -9.94 -3.07
CA GLY A 292 -40.76 -10.18 -1.74
C GLY A 292 -40.88 -11.64 -1.30
N LYS A 293 -40.59 -12.63 -2.18
CA LYS A 293 -40.87 -14.05 -1.92
C LYS A 293 -39.73 -15.02 -2.26
N ARG A 294 -38.77 -14.62 -3.10
CA ARG A 294 -37.65 -15.48 -3.55
C ARG A 294 -36.38 -15.14 -2.78
N TYR A 295 -35.71 -16.14 -2.21
CA TYR A 295 -34.40 -15.96 -1.58
C TYR A 295 -33.31 -16.45 -2.53
N ILE A 296 -32.36 -15.55 -2.83
CA ILE A 296 -31.32 -15.76 -3.83
C ILE A 296 -29.96 -15.60 -3.15
N ALA A 297 -29.15 -16.65 -3.17
CA ALA A 297 -27.74 -16.57 -2.80
C ALA A 297 -26.90 -16.37 -4.06
N LEU A 298 -26.12 -15.28 -4.09
CA LEU A 298 -25.16 -14.98 -5.13
C LEU A 298 -23.74 -15.16 -4.59
N LEU A 299 -23.00 -16.09 -5.20
CA LEU A 299 -21.56 -16.23 -4.99
C LEU A 299 -20.83 -15.27 -5.91
N ARG A 300 -19.91 -14.47 -5.36
CA ARG A 300 -19.07 -13.54 -6.11
C ARG A 300 -17.65 -13.55 -5.57
N ARG A 301 -16.69 -13.15 -6.40
CA ARG A 301 -15.35 -12.83 -5.89
C ARG A 301 -15.40 -11.57 -5.02
N ASP A 302 -14.54 -11.52 -4.00
CA ASP A 302 -14.51 -10.40 -3.05
C ASP A 302 -14.07 -9.08 -3.70
N ASP A 303 -13.32 -9.16 -4.80
CA ASP A 303 -12.89 -8.04 -5.65
C ASP A 303 -13.94 -7.52 -6.65
N ARG A 304 -15.18 -8.03 -6.59
CA ARG A 304 -16.29 -7.64 -7.47
C ARG A 304 -17.46 -7.05 -6.69
N SER A 305 -18.17 -6.10 -7.28
CA SER A 305 -19.42 -5.52 -6.79
C SER A 305 -20.60 -5.99 -7.64
N VAL A 306 -21.78 -6.16 -7.02
CA VAL A 306 -23.00 -6.60 -7.73
C VAL A 306 -23.66 -5.44 -8.44
N ASP A 307 -23.97 -5.61 -9.73
CA ASP A 307 -24.87 -4.72 -10.47
C ASP A 307 -26.32 -5.16 -10.24
N ASN A 308 -27.04 -4.44 -9.38
CA ASN A 308 -28.43 -4.75 -9.06
C ASN A 308 -29.37 -4.61 -10.28
N VAL A 309 -29.06 -3.75 -11.25
CA VAL A 309 -29.87 -3.60 -12.47
C VAL A 309 -29.70 -4.85 -13.34
N ARG A 310 -28.46 -5.27 -13.55
CA ARG A 310 -28.13 -6.47 -14.32
C ARG A 310 -28.67 -7.74 -13.64
N LEU A 311 -28.56 -7.82 -12.31
CA LEU A 311 -29.12 -8.93 -11.53
C LEU A 311 -30.64 -9.05 -11.71
N LYS A 312 -31.38 -7.92 -11.63
CA LYS A 312 -32.83 -7.92 -11.89
C LYS A 312 -33.18 -8.42 -13.29
N GLN A 313 -32.46 -7.95 -14.30
CA GLN A 313 -32.69 -8.32 -15.70
C GLN A 313 -32.43 -9.82 -15.94
N VAL A 314 -31.29 -10.32 -15.47
CA VAL A 314 -30.89 -11.73 -15.66
C VAL A 314 -31.84 -12.68 -14.91
N LEU A 315 -32.28 -12.31 -13.70
CA LEU A 315 -33.16 -13.12 -12.88
C LEU A 315 -34.67 -12.91 -13.17
N LYS A 316 -34.99 -11.99 -14.08
CA LYS A 316 -36.36 -11.58 -14.45
C LYS A 316 -37.19 -11.18 -13.22
N LEU A 317 -36.62 -10.32 -12.38
CA LEU A 317 -37.24 -9.78 -11.16
C LEU A 317 -37.69 -8.34 -11.38
N GLU A 318 -38.82 -7.96 -10.79
CA GLU A 318 -39.23 -6.55 -10.73
C GLU A 318 -38.44 -5.83 -9.63
N ASN A 319 -38.29 -6.48 -8.48
CA ASN A 319 -37.59 -5.97 -7.32
C ASN A 319 -36.56 -6.96 -6.78
N VAL A 320 -35.40 -6.43 -6.42
CA VAL A 320 -34.33 -7.17 -5.74
C VAL A 320 -33.77 -6.27 -4.66
N GLU A 321 -33.71 -6.79 -3.44
CA GLU A 321 -33.17 -6.12 -2.28
C GLU A 321 -32.23 -7.06 -1.53
N MET A 322 -31.23 -6.52 -0.84
CA MET A 322 -30.38 -7.36 0.01
C MET A 322 -31.19 -7.80 1.23
N CYS A 323 -31.07 -9.06 1.63
CA CYS A 323 -31.78 -9.57 2.81
C CYS A 323 -31.35 -8.81 4.06
N SER A 324 -32.33 -8.43 4.88
CA SER A 324 -32.08 -7.84 6.20
C SER A 324 -31.48 -8.86 7.17
N PRO A 325 -30.78 -8.44 8.25
CA PRO A 325 -30.24 -9.34 9.27
C PRO A 325 -31.29 -10.29 9.87
N ASP A 326 -32.53 -9.83 10.05
CA ASP A 326 -33.64 -10.65 10.56
C ASP A 326 -34.06 -11.73 9.55
N GLU A 327 -34.03 -11.44 8.25
CA GLU A 327 -34.31 -12.42 7.20
C GLU A 327 -33.20 -13.45 7.08
N VAL A 328 -31.94 -13.01 7.16
CA VAL A 328 -30.77 -13.90 7.22
C VAL A 328 -30.87 -14.84 8.43
N LYS A 329 -31.34 -14.33 9.58
CA LYS A 329 -31.60 -15.14 10.78
C LYS A 329 -32.77 -16.11 10.63
N LYS A 330 -33.85 -15.71 9.97
CA LYS A 330 -34.98 -16.61 9.62
C LYS A 330 -34.55 -17.75 8.71
N LEU A 331 -33.56 -17.53 7.86
CA LEU A 331 -32.93 -18.55 7.01
C LEU A 331 -31.91 -19.44 7.76
N GLY A 332 -31.71 -19.21 9.06
CA GLY A 332 -30.82 -20.02 9.91
C GLY A 332 -29.37 -19.55 9.99
N PHE A 333 -29.05 -18.37 9.46
CA PHE A 333 -27.69 -17.81 9.47
C PHE A 333 -27.54 -16.70 10.50
N LYS A 334 -26.30 -16.43 10.93
CA LYS A 334 -25.95 -15.23 11.67
C LYS A 334 -25.26 -14.23 10.74
N GLU A 335 -25.38 -12.96 11.05
CA GLU A 335 -24.66 -11.89 10.35
C GLU A 335 -23.13 -12.14 10.42
N GLY A 336 -22.45 -11.96 9.29
CA GLY A 336 -21.01 -12.26 9.14
C GLY A 336 -20.67 -13.75 9.02
N LEU A 337 -21.65 -14.66 9.08
CA LEU A 337 -21.47 -16.11 9.10
C LEU A 337 -22.23 -16.80 7.94
N LEU A 338 -22.24 -16.17 6.76
CA LEU A 338 -22.90 -16.70 5.57
C LEU A 338 -21.89 -17.40 4.67
N THR A 339 -22.17 -18.64 4.28
CA THR A 339 -21.27 -19.49 3.49
C THR A 339 -22.06 -20.37 2.53
N PRO A 340 -21.58 -20.66 1.31
CA PRO A 340 -22.30 -21.51 0.36
C PRO A 340 -22.59 -22.90 0.93
N PHE A 341 -21.74 -23.38 1.84
CA PHE A 341 -21.81 -24.74 2.35
C PHE A 341 -23.01 -24.99 3.23
N LEU A 342 -23.49 -23.99 3.96
CA LEU A 342 -24.55 -24.17 4.95
C LEU A 342 -25.94 -23.75 4.46
N LEU A 343 -26.04 -23.22 3.23
CA LEU A 343 -27.30 -22.81 2.61
C LEU A 343 -28.32 -23.97 2.50
N ASP A 344 -29.58 -23.67 2.82
CA ASP A 344 -30.75 -24.54 2.64
C ASP A 344 -31.17 -24.57 1.16
N ASP A 345 -31.79 -25.66 0.70
CA ASP A 345 -32.30 -25.86 -0.66
C ASP A 345 -33.46 -24.93 -1.03
N LYS A 346 -34.08 -24.28 -0.03
CA LYS A 346 -35.07 -23.21 -0.24
C LYS A 346 -34.46 -21.91 -0.79
N VAL A 347 -33.14 -21.76 -0.79
CA VAL A 347 -32.43 -20.58 -1.32
C VAL A 347 -31.88 -20.90 -2.70
N GLU A 348 -32.32 -20.17 -3.71
CA GLU A 348 -31.83 -20.30 -5.08
C GLU A 348 -30.35 -19.89 -5.15
N LEU A 349 -29.50 -20.73 -5.75
CA LEU A 349 -28.06 -20.51 -5.75
C LEU A 349 -27.56 -20.10 -7.13
N TYR A 350 -26.86 -18.98 -7.17
CA TYR A 350 -26.24 -18.44 -8.36
C TYR A 350 -24.76 -18.17 -8.09
N ALA A 351 -23.93 -18.36 -9.11
CA ALA A 351 -22.53 -17.96 -9.07
C ALA A 351 -22.28 -16.95 -10.18
N ASP A 352 -21.61 -15.86 -9.83
CA ASP A 352 -21.11 -14.92 -10.82
C ASP A 352 -20.05 -15.59 -11.71
N ASP A 353 -19.97 -15.21 -12.98
CA ASP A 353 -19.05 -15.78 -13.95
C ASP A 353 -17.59 -15.66 -13.51
N ALA A 354 -17.24 -14.58 -12.79
CA ALA A 354 -15.89 -14.34 -12.27
C ALA A 354 -15.43 -15.44 -11.30
N VAL A 355 -16.36 -16.11 -10.60
CA VAL A 355 -16.07 -17.25 -9.72
C VAL A 355 -15.54 -18.45 -10.49
N MET A 356 -15.88 -18.57 -11.78
CA MET A 356 -15.40 -19.64 -12.65
C MET A 356 -13.91 -19.49 -12.99
N TYR A 357 -13.27 -18.37 -12.67
CA TYR A 357 -11.87 -18.12 -12.97
C TYR A 357 -10.99 -18.08 -11.72
N MET A 358 -11.49 -18.59 -10.59
CA MET A 358 -10.67 -18.72 -9.37
C MET A 358 -9.87 -20.01 -9.42
N ASP A 359 -8.58 -19.95 -9.08
CA ASP A 359 -7.73 -21.14 -8.93
C ASP A 359 -7.67 -21.55 -7.45
N ARG A 360 -7.36 -20.58 -6.59
CA ARG A 360 -7.40 -20.67 -5.13
C ARG A 360 -8.64 -19.98 -4.63
N VAL A 361 -9.41 -20.66 -3.78
CA VAL A 361 -10.66 -20.12 -3.23
C VAL A 361 -10.65 -20.11 -1.72
N ILE A 362 -10.87 -18.94 -1.14
CA ILE A 362 -10.96 -18.71 0.29
C ILE A 362 -12.35 -18.19 0.60
N THR A 363 -13.14 -18.95 1.34
CA THR A 363 -14.52 -18.56 1.71
C THR A 363 -14.68 -18.51 3.22
N GLY A 364 -15.58 -17.66 3.71
CA GLY A 364 -15.66 -17.31 5.12
C GLY A 364 -14.63 -16.25 5.54
N SER A 365 -14.06 -15.51 4.58
CA SER A 365 -13.15 -14.35 4.73
C SER A 365 -13.78 -13.12 5.42
N ALA A 366 -14.99 -13.25 5.95
CA ALA A 366 -15.66 -12.22 6.76
C ALA A 366 -16.04 -12.74 8.16
N THR A 367 -15.58 -13.93 8.58
CA THR A 367 -15.84 -14.47 9.93
C THR A 367 -14.71 -14.11 10.90
N ARG A 368 -15.00 -13.94 12.20
CA ARG A 368 -13.99 -13.56 13.21
C ARG A 368 -12.99 -14.67 13.56
N SER A 369 -13.18 -15.89 13.04
CA SER A 369 -12.54 -17.11 13.53
C SER A 369 -11.65 -17.82 12.53
N GLY A 370 -11.69 -17.43 11.26
CA GLY A 370 -10.96 -18.08 10.19
C GLY A 370 -11.76 -18.32 8.91
N ALA A 371 -11.05 -18.68 7.86
CA ALA A 371 -11.60 -18.95 6.54
C ALA A 371 -11.28 -20.40 6.11
N ILE A 372 -11.93 -20.86 5.05
CA ILE A 372 -11.66 -22.16 4.45
C ILE A 372 -11.02 -21.92 3.09
N GLU A 373 -9.80 -22.41 2.95
CA GLU A 373 -9.08 -22.49 1.69
C GLU A 373 -9.35 -23.82 1.01
N THR A 374 -9.66 -23.75 -0.28
CA THR A 374 -9.84 -24.89 -1.18
C THR A 374 -9.57 -24.41 -2.62
N ASP A 375 -9.94 -25.20 -3.61
CA ASP A 375 -9.82 -24.86 -5.03
C ASP A 375 -11.20 -24.82 -5.70
N LYS A 376 -11.22 -24.32 -6.94
CA LYS A 376 -12.44 -24.23 -7.74
C LYS A 376 -13.06 -25.58 -8.01
N GLU A 377 -12.29 -26.62 -8.34
CA GLU A 377 -12.85 -27.93 -8.66
C GLU A 377 -13.65 -28.51 -7.48
N ASN A 378 -13.11 -28.38 -6.28
CA ASN A 378 -13.73 -28.80 -5.03
C ASN A 378 -15.00 -28.00 -4.71
N ILE A 379 -14.98 -26.68 -4.90
CA ILE A 379 -16.18 -25.86 -4.73
C ILE A 379 -17.23 -26.18 -5.78
N MET A 380 -16.85 -26.33 -7.06
CA MET A 380 -17.80 -26.68 -8.11
C MET A 380 -18.38 -28.08 -7.90
N LYS A 381 -17.60 -29.02 -7.38
CA LYS A 381 -18.08 -30.35 -6.97
C LYS A 381 -19.13 -30.24 -5.86
N PHE A 382 -18.90 -29.38 -4.87
CA PHE A 382 -19.92 -29.09 -3.84
C PHE A 382 -21.16 -28.45 -4.45
N LEU A 383 -20.98 -27.39 -5.24
CA LEU A 383 -22.07 -26.63 -5.83
C LEU A 383 -22.87 -27.48 -6.80
N GLY A 384 -22.26 -28.40 -7.53
CA GLY A 384 -22.93 -29.35 -8.43
C GLY A 384 -23.84 -30.35 -7.72
N SER A 385 -23.66 -30.56 -6.41
CA SER A 385 -24.65 -31.27 -5.58
C SER A 385 -25.91 -30.44 -5.30
N ARG A 386 -25.86 -29.14 -5.56
CA ARG A 386 -26.97 -28.19 -5.51
C ARG A 386 -27.33 -27.79 -6.94
N LYS A 387 -28.59 -27.46 -7.20
CA LYS A 387 -28.95 -26.85 -8.49
C LYS A 387 -28.50 -25.38 -8.48
N TYR A 388 -27.34 -25.07 -9.08
CA TYR A 388 -26.84 -23.71 -9.23
C TYR A 388 -26.83 -23.26 -10.71
N LYS A 389 -26.79 -21.94 -10.95
CA LYS A 389 -26.64 -21.35 -12.29
C LYS A 389 -25.52 -20.33 -12.31
N VAL A 390 -24.80 -20.26 -13.43
CA VAL A 390 -23.78 -19.23 -13.67
C VAL A 390 -24.42 -18.03 -14.36
N ILE A 391 -24.13 -16.83 -13.88
CA ILE A 391 -24.65 -15.56 -14.39
C ILE A 391 -23.54 -14.50 -14.39
N ASP A 392 -23.56 -13.53 -15.30
CA ASP A 392 -22.61 -12.41 -15.29
C ASP A 392 -23.37 -11.16 -14.82
N VAL A 393 -23.16 -10.78 -13.55
CA VAL A 393 -23.93 -9.74 -12.85
C VAL A 393 -23.07 -8.86 -11.96
N THR A 394 -21.74 -8.99 -12.04
CA THR A 394 -20.81 -8.19 -11.25
C THR A 394 -19.88 -7.33 -12.10
N PHE A 395 -19.24 -6.34 -11.47
CA PHE A 395 -18.20 -5.49 -12.03
C PHE A 395 -17.06 -5.33 -11.00
N PRO A 396 -15.82 -4.96 -11.37
CA PRO A 396 -14.73 -4.90 -10.39
C PRO A 396 -14.96 -3.82 -9.33
N ASN A 397 -14.71 -4.14 -8.06
CA ASN A 397 -14.93 -3.26 -6.91
C ASN A 397 -13.74 -2.31 -6.71
N PRO A 398 -13.89 -0.98 -6.88
CA PRO A 398 -12.78 -0.01 -6.76
C PRO A 398 -12.02 -0.06 -5.43
N HIS A 399 -12.68 -0.44 -4.35
CA HIS A 399 -12.09 -0.41 -3.01
C HIS A 399 -11.44 -1.73 -2.61
N ARG A 400 -11.65 -2.79 -3.39
CA ARG A 400 -11.23 -4.16 -3.09
C ARG A 400 -10.51 -4.77 -4.28
N GLN A 401 -9.58 -4.03 -4.84
CA GLN A 401 -8.64 -4.60 -5.79
C GLN A 401 -7.42 -5.04 -5.01
N ASP A 402 -6.89 -6.21 -5.36
CA ASP A 402 -5.58 -6.58 -4.90
C ASP A 402 -4.61 -5.55 -5.43
N ALA A 403 -3.90 -4.87 -4.52
CA ALA A 403 -2.56 -4.41 -4.84
C ALA A 403 -1.73 -5.67 -4.99
N ASP A 404 -1.97 -6.41 -6.06
CA ASP A 404 -0.99 -7.35 -6.55
C ASP A 404 0.30 -6.52 -6.59
N ASN A 405 1.31 -6.95 -5.86
CA ASN A 405 2.67 -6.81 -6.37
C ASN A 405 2.71 -7.63 -7.67
N ILE A 406 1.97 -7.18 -8.69
CA ILE A 406 2.47 -7.17 -10.05
C ILE A 406 3.83 -6.53 -9.84
N LYS A 407 4.87 -7.27 -10.12
CA LYS A 407 6.16 -6.64 -10.31
C LYS A 407 5.93 -5.73 -11.51
N VAL A 408 5.52 -4.49 -11.25
CA VAL A 408 5.20 -3.52 -12.28
C VAL A 408 6.54 -3.17 -12.90
N GLU A 409 6.91 -3.88 -13.95
CA GLU A 409 8.16 -3.65 -14.65
C GLU A 409 7.97 -2.55 -15.69
N THR A 410 6.79 -2.47 -16.31
CA THR A 410 6.48 -1.49 -17.36
C THR A 410 5.24 -0.66 -17.02
N VAL A 411 5.39 0.66 -17.05
CA VAL A 411 4.29 1.63 -16.89
C VAL A 411 4.21 2.59 -18.07
N LEU A 412 2.99 3.03 -18.37
CA LEU A 412 2.70 4.10 -19.31
C LEU A 412 1.73 5.10 -18.67
N SER A 413 1.99 6.39 -18.81
CA SER A 413 1.01 7.42 -18.46
C SER A 413 1.24 8.68 -19.29
N GLY A 414 0.17 9.36 -19.69
CA GLY A 414 0.25 10.56 -20.53
C GLY A 414 -0.49 11.75 -19.92
N ILE A 415 -0.11 12.96 -20.31
CA ILE A 415 -0.88 14.17 -19.99
C ILE A 415 -1.34 14.87 -21.26
N THR A 416 -2.62 15.25 -21.32
CA THR A 416 -3.15 16.04 -22.42
C THR A 416 -2.77 17.52 -22.23
N PRO A 417 -2.12 18.17 -23.20
CA PRO A 417 -1.80 19.60 -23.15
C PRO A 417 -3.06 20.45 -23.41
N SER A 418 -4.05 20.38 -22.52
CA SER A 418 -5.34 21.09 -22.63
C SER A 418 -5.31 22.52 -22.08
N GLY A 419 -4.23 22.91 -21.41
CA GLY A 419 -4.00 24.30 -21.00
C GLY A 419 -2.54 24.60 -20.69
N ASN A 420 -2.22 25.88 -20.51
CA ASN A 420 -0.85 26.38 -20.61
C ASN A 420 0.13 25.79 -19.57
N ALA A 421 -0.13 25.84 -18.25
CA ALA A 421 0.84 25.35 -17.24
C ALA A 421 0.26 24.36 -16.22
N LEU A 422 1.04 23.43 -15.68
CA LEU A 422 0.54 22.48 -14.69
C LEU A 422 0.18 23.15 -13.35
N HIS A 423 -0.86 22.63 -12.70
CA HIS A 423 -1.28 23.03 -11.36
C HIS A 423 -1.05 21.90 -10.35
N ILE A 424 -1.14 22.20 -9.05
CA ILE A 424 -0.85 21.22 -7.99
C ILE A 424 -1.72 19.95 -8.10
N GLY A 425 -2.95 20.09 -8.63
CA GLY A 425 -3.81 18.94 -8.92
C GLY A 425 -3.22 17.97 -9.96
N ASN A 426 -2.57 18.47 -11.02
CA ASN A 426 -1.85 17.60 -11.97
C ASN A 426 -0.62 16.98 -11.32
N TYR A 427 0.10 17.76 -10.50
CA TYR A 427 1.32 17.29 -9.86
C TYR A 427 1.07 16.14 -8.90
N PHE A 428 0.20 16.30 -7.91
CA PHE A 428 -0.07 15.23 -6.95
C PHE A 428 -0.91 14.09 -7.52
N GLY A 429 -1.75 14.39 -8.53
CA GLY A 429 -2.60 13.39 -9.18
C GLY A 429 -1.90 12.51 -10.20
N ALA A 430 -0.85 13.01 -10.87
CA ALA A 430 -0.20 12.30 -11.96
C ALA A 430 1.32 12.42 -11.92
N VAL A 431 1.87 13.64 -11.95
CA VAL A 431 3.31 13.84 -12.17
C VAL A 431 4.15 13.26 -11.04
N LYS A 432 3.84 13.55 -9.77
CA LYS A 432 4.58 13.05 -8.62
C LYS A 432 4.55 11.52 -8.54
N PRO A 433 3.38 10.84 -8.65
CA PRO A 433 3.34 9.38 -8.78
C PRO A 433 4.20 8.83 -9.93
N GLN A 434 4.17 9.46 -11.12
CA GLN A 434 5.03 9.07 -12.25
C GLN A 434 6.52 9.22 -11.90
N MET A 435 6.90 10.32 -11.23
CA MET A 435 8.29 10.56 -10.82
C MET A 435 8.77 9.57 -9.76
N ASP A 436 7.87 9.01 -8.94
CA ASP A 436 8.21 7.97 -7.98
C ASP A 436 8.31 6.59 -8.65
N LEU A 437 7.42 6.32 -9.61
CA LEU A 437 7.42 5.08 -10.39
C LEU A 437 8.66 4.94 -11.26
N GLN A 438 9.16 6.00 -11.89
CA GLN A 438 10.35 5.93 -12.75
C GLN A 438 11.61 5.36 -12.06
N VAL A 439 11.66 5.40 -10.72
CA VAL A 439 12.79 4.89 -9.93
C VAL A 439 12.59 3.44 -9.49
N SER A 440 11.35 2.95 -9.50
CA SER A 440 10.96 1.64 -8.98
C SER A 440 10.62 0.62 -10.08
N VAL A 441 10.36 1.08 -11.31
CA VAL A 441 10.00 0.24 -12.45
C VAL A 441 11.16 0.12 -13.44
N LYS A 442 11.15 -0.94 -14.28
CA LYS A 442 12.19 -1.20 -15.28
C LYS A 442 12.06 -0.29 -16.51
N ASN A 443 10.82 -0.09 -16.96
CA ASN A 443 10.46 0.72 -18.12
C ASN A 443 9.33 1.69 -17.74
N SER A 444 9.58 2.97 -17.94
CA SER A 444 8.57 4.01 -17.77
C SER A 444 8.44 4.83 -19.05
N PHE A 445 7.22 4.91 -19.57
CA PHE A 445 6.86 5.68 -20.75
C PHE A 445 5.92 6.81 -20.33
N TYR A 446 6.40 8.04 -20.46
CA TYR A 446 5.63 9.24 -20.15
C TYR A 446 5.53 10.12 -21.38
N PHE A 447 4.37 10.72 -21.63
CA PHE A 447 4.22 11.49 -22.85
C PHE A 447 3.23 12.65 -22.75
N VAL A 448 3.45 13.62 -23.64
CA VAL A 448 2.50 14.68 -23.92
C VAL A 448 1.57 14.22 -25.03
N ALA A 449 0.29 14.06 -24.69
CA ALA A 449 -0.76 13.51 -25.54
C ALA A 449 -1.34 14.59 -26.48
N ASP A 450 -0.53 15.09 -27.40
CA ASP A 450 -0.88 16.20 -28.29
C ASP A 450 -1.97 15.87 -29.32
N LEU A 451 -2.08 14.62 -29.78
CA LEU A 451 -3.22 14.21 -30.62
C LEU A 451 -4.54 14.21 -29.84
N HIS A 452 -4.53 13.78 -28.58
CA HIS A 452 -5.71 13.87 -27.70
C HIS A 452 -6.15 15.30 -27.45
N ALA A 453 -5.23 16.27 -27.41
CA ALA A 453 -5.57 17.67 -27.18
C ALA A 453 -6.46 18.26 -28.27
N LEU A 454 -6.36 17.77 -29.51
CA LEU A 454 -7.18 18.23 -30.65
C LEU A 454 -8.68 18.03 -30.46
N THR A 455 -9.09 17.14 -29.55
CA THR A 455 -10.49 16.97 -29.15
C THR A 455 -11.08 18.20 -28.46
N THR A 456 -10.23 19.10 -27.94
CA THR A 456 -10.62 20.30 -27.18
C THR A 456 -9.92 21.59 -27.63
N VAL A 457 -8.72 21.52 -28.20
CA VAL A 457 -7.90 22.68 -28.60
C VAL A 457 -7.57 22.57 -30.09
N GLN A 458 -8.20 23.44 -30.89
CA GLN A 458 -7.97 23.53 -32.34
C GLN A 458 -7.21 24.80 -32.75
N ASP A 459 -7.08 25.76 -31.84
CA ASP A 459 -6.28 26.97 -32.08
C ASP A 459 -4.79 26.61 -32.08
N LYS A 460 -4.13 26.90 -33.21
CA LYS A 460 -2.71 26.56 -33.44
C LYS A 460 -1.81 27.11 -32.34
N LYS A 461 -1.91 28.43 -32.09
CA LYS A 461 -1.01 29.13 -31.17
C LYS A 461 -1.17 28.59 -29.75
N LYS A 462 -2.42 28.41 -29.31
CA LYS A 462 -2.73 27.85 -28.00
C LYS A 462 -2.25 26.41 -27.85
N LEU A 463 -2.37 25.59 -28.89
CA LEU A 463 -1.87 24.21 -28.86
C LEU A 463 -0.34 24.18 -28.76
N GLU A 464 0.37 24.97 -29.56
CA GLU A 464 1.84 25.11 -29.50
C GLU A 464 2.31 25.56 -28.12
N GLU A 465 1.66 26.56 -27.53
CA GLU A 465 1.95 27.06 -26.18
C GLU A 465 1.70 25.97 -25.12
N ASN A 466 0.56 25.29 -25.17
CA ASN A 466 0.24 24.23 -24.22
C ASN A 466 1.23 23.06 -24.30
N ILE A 467 1.56 22.60 -25.51
CA ILE A 467 2.52 21.50 -25.72
C ILE A 467 3.87 21.90 -25.13
N THR A 468 4.39 23.05 -25.54
CA THR A 468 5.71 23.54 -25.10
C THR A 468 5.77 23.65 -23.58
N SER A 469 4.76 24.27 -22.97
CA SER A 469 4.76 24.48 -21.54
C SER A 469 4.60 23.18 -20.76
N ASN A 470 3.75 22.23 -21.19
CA ASN A 470 3.63 20.91 -20.54
C ASN A 470 4.95 20.11 -20.60
N ILE A 471 5.64 20.15 -21.75
CA ILE A 471 6.95 19.51 -21.92
C ILE A 471 7.92 20.03 -20.87
N LEU A 472 8.06 21.35 -20.81
CA LEU A 472 9.03 21.99 -19.94
C LEU A 472 8.67 21.84 -18.45
N ASP A 473 7.38 21.87 -18.11
CA ASP A 473 6.88 21.65 -16.74
C ASP A 473 7.24 20.24 -16.25
N PHE A 474 7.06 19.20 -17.06
CA PHE A 474 7.44 17.82 -16.72
C PHE A 474 8.93 17.67 -16.43
N ILE A 475 9.78 18.22 -17.32
CA ILE A 475 11.24 18.17 -17.15
C ILE A 475 11.65 18.91 -15.87
N ALA A 476 11.03 20.05 -15.60
CA ALA A 476 11.27 20.84 -14.39
C ALA A 476 10.83 20.13 -13.10
N LEU A 477 9.76 19.33 -13.15
CA LEU A 477 9.17 18.65 -11.98
C LEU A 477 9.86 17.35 -11.58
N GLY A 478 10.94 16.95 -12.25
CA GLY A 478 11.79 15.84 -11.82
C GLY A 478 11.81 14.64 -12.76
N LEU A 479 11.33 14.79 -13.99
CA LEU A 479 11.49 13.76 -15.01
C LEU A 479 12.98 13.55 -15.29
N ASP A 480 13.43 12.31 -15.18
CA ASP A 480 14.78 11.88 -15.53
C ASP A 480 14.75 11.19 -16.90
N PRO A 481 15.27 11.85 -17.96
CA PRO A 481 15.25 11.31 -19.32
C PRO A 481 16.13 10.07 -19.51
N ASN A 482 17.02 9.77 -18.55
CA ASN A 482 17.83 8.55 -18.60
C ASN A 482 17.08 7.34 -18.01
N LYS A 483 16.05 7.58 -17.20
CA LYS A 483 15.24 6.52 -16.58
C LYS A 483 13.97 6.25 -17.38
N SER A 484 13.30 7.32 -17.83
CA SER A 484 12.02 7.25 -18.54
C SER A 484 12.15 7.63 -20.01
N ALA A 485 11.40 6.97 -20.87
CA ALA A 485 11.15 7.46 -22.22
C ALA A 485 10.11 8.59 -22.13
N TYR A 486 10.54 9.84 -22.37
CA TYR A 486 9.65 10.99 -22.42
C TYR A 486 9.52 11.57 -23.82
N PHE A 487 8.30 11.59 -24.35
CA PHE A 487 8.07 11.91 -25.76
C PHE A 487 6.75 12.65 -25.99
N ARG A 488 6.54 13.12 -27.22
CA ARG A 488 5.24 13.60 -27.68
C ARG A 488 4.53 12.50 -28.45
N GLN A 489 3.22 12.36 -28.23
CA GLN A 489 2.43 11.32 -28.89
C GLN A 489 2.56 11.34 -30.41
N SER A 490 2.56 12.53 -31.03
CA SER A 490 2.73 12.67 -32.48
C SER A 490 4.09 12.22 -33.02
N ASP A 491 5.13 12.16 -32.18
CA ASP A 491 6.49 11.79 -32.57
C ASP A 491 6.69 10.24 -32.55
N VAL A 492 5.64 9.49 -32.19
CA VAL A 492 5.56 8.03 -32.26
C VAL A 492 4.34 7.64 -33.13
N PRO A 493 4.49 7.53 -34.47
CA PRO A 493 3.36 7.33 -35.38
C PRO A 493 2.53 6.06 -35.15
N ALA A 494 3.12 5.06 -34.49
CA ALA A 494 2.48 3.78 -34.18
C ALA A 494 1.17 3.95 -33.38
N HIS A 495 1.05 4.99 -32.54
CA HIS A 495 -0.19 5.32 -31.80
C HIS A 495 -1.39 5.46 -32.74
N SER A 496 -1.25 6.29 -33.77
CA SER A 496 -2.31 6.52 -34.76
C SER A 496 -2.56 5.27 -35.60
N GLN A 497 -1.50 4.55 -35.97
CA GLN A 497 -1.60 3.35 -36.81
C GLN A 497 -2.33 2.22 -36.09
N LEU A 498 -2.00 1.94 -34.83
CA LEU A 498 -2.69 0.92 -34.04
C LEU A 498 -4.13 1.35 -33.74
N ALA A 499 -4.41 2.64 -33.50
CA ALA A 499 -5.78 3.11 -33.29
C ALA A 499 -6.70 2.79 -34.48
N VAL A 500 -6.20 2.91 -35.71
CA VAL A 500 -6.94 2.52 -36.93
C VAL A 500 -7.21 1.02 -36.96
N VAL A 501 -6.23 0.20 -36.59
CA VAL A 501 -6.40 -1.26 -36.50
C VAL A 501 -7.48 -1.60 -35.45
N LEU A 502 -7.31 -1.11 -34.22
CA LEU A 502 -8.18 -1.42 -33.09
C LEU A 502 -9.63 -0.99 -33.31
N ALA A 503 -9.88 0.07 -34.10
CA ALA A 503 -11.23 0.50 -34.44
C ALA A 503 -12.09 -0.59 -35.10
N ASN A 504 -11.47 -1.59 -35.75
CA ASN A 504 -12.17 -2.71 -36.38
C ASN A 504 -12.63 -3.79 -35.40
N TYR A 505 -12.20 -3.73 -34.13
CA TYR A 505 -12.51 -4.74 -33.10
C TYR A 505 -13.41 -4.18 -31.98
N ILE A 506 -13.88 -2.93 -32.13
CA ILE A 506 -14.64 -2.23 -31.10
C ILE A 506 -16.06 -1.97 -31.57
N PRO A 507 -17.07 -2.58 -30.94
CA PRO A 507 -18.46 -2.28 -31.26
C PRO A 507 -18.82 -0.83 -30.90
N PHE A 508 -19.63 -0.19 -31.73
CA PHE A 508 -20.19 1.16 -31.49
C PHE A 508 -20.82 1.32 -30.10
N GLY A 509 -21.40 0.24 -29.55
CA GLY A 509 -21.97 0.22 -28.21
C GLY A 509 -21.00 0.54 -27.09
N TYR A 510 -19.70 0.27 -27.26
CA TYR A 510 -18.68 0.50 -26.23
C TYR A 510 -18.41 1.99 -26.08
N LEU A 511 -18.20 2.67 -27.21
CA LEU A 511 -17.92 4.11 -27.26
C LEU A 511 -19.11 4.95 -26.78
N LYS A 512 -20.35 4.52 -27.08
CA LYS A 512 -21.57 5.18 -26.58
C LYS A 512 -21.69 5.22 -25.04
N ARG A 513 -20.98 4.35 -24.32
CA ARG A 513 -21.02 4.29 -22.85
C ARG A 513 -19.99 5.19 -22.18
N MET A 514 -19.05 5.74 -22.93
CA MET A 514 -17.97 6.56 -22.39
C MET A 514 -18.49 7.88 -21.81
N HIS A 515 -17.95 8.27 -20.65
CA HIS A 515 -18.40 9.45 -19.91
C HIS A 515 -18.42 10.72 -20.76
N ALA A 516 -17.36 11.01 -21.52
CA ALA A 516 -17.28 12.21 -22.35
C ALA A 516 -18.42 12.33 -23.37
N PHE A 517 -18.84 11.21 -23.97
CA PHE A 517 -19.96 11.17 -24.90
C PHE A 517 -21.29 11.36 -24.17
N LYS A 518 -21.51 10.61 -23.08
CA LYS A 518 -22.73 10.71 -22.28
C LYS A 518 -22.92 12.11 -21.67
N ASP A 519 -21.84 12.74 -21.21
CA ASP A 519 -21.88 14.08 -20.62
C ASP A 519 -22.26 15.15 -21.64
N LYS A 520 -21.84 15.01 -22.90
CA LYS A 520 -22.27 15.91 -23.98
C LYS A 520 -23.76 15.75 -24.28
N LEU A 521 -24.24 14.51 -24.40
CA LEU A 521 -25.68 14.25 -24.60
C LEU A 521 -26.53 14.78 -23.44
N ALA A 522 -26.08 14.56 -22.20
CA ALA A 522 -26.76 15.05 -21.00
C ALA A 522 -26.83 16.60 -20.94
N LYS A 523 -25.88 17.29 -21.58
CA LYS A 523 -25.88 18.76 -21.74
C LYS A 523 -26.69 19.24 -22.95
N GLY A 524 -27.48 18.37 -23.59
CA GLY A 524 -28.33 18.71 -24.74
C GLY A 524 -27.58 18.87 -26.06
N VAL A 525 -26.31 18.46 -26.14
CA VAL A 525 -25.57 18.44 -27.41
C VAL A 525 -26.11 17.29 -28.26
N SER A 526 -26.55 17.59 -29.47
CA SER A 526 -26.99 16.56 -30.43
C SER A 526 -25.87 15.55 -30.69
N ALA A 527 -26.21 14.25 -30.73
CA ALA A 527 -25.25 13.21 -31.09
C ALA A 527 -24.60 13.46 -32.46
N GLU A 528 -25.36 14.07 -33.38
CA GLU A 528 -24.91 14.38 -34.75
C GLU A 528 -23.85 15.48 -34.82
N THR A 529 -23.75 16.32 -33.78
CA THR A 529 -22.76 17.42 -33.73
C THR A 529 -21.51 17.06 -32.93
N ILE A 530 -21.47 15.87 -32.33
CA ILE A 530 -20.29 15.36 -31.65
C ILE A 530 -19.26 14.95 -32.70
N ASN A 531 -18.09 15.58 -32.68
CA ASN A 531 -17.02 15.27 -33.63
C ASN A 531 -16.43 13.87 -33.39
N MET A 532 -15.97 13.23 -34.47
CA MET A 532 -15.41 11.88 -34.41
C MET A 532 -14.11 11.79 -33.61
N GLY A 533 -13.38 12.89 -33.43
CA GLY A 533 -12.22 12.93 -32.53
C GLY A 533 -12.63 12.65 -31.09
N LEU A 534 -13.64 13.37 -30.57
CA LEU A 534 -14.20 13.15 -29.24
C LEU A 534 -14.90 11.80 -29.10
N PHE A 535 -15.45 11.24 -30.18
CA PHE A 535 -16.06 9.92 -30.13
C PHE A 535 -15.01 8.79 -30.14
N ASN A 536 -13.94 8.94 -30.92
CA ASN A 536 -12.94 7.90 -31.16
C ASN A 536 -11.69 7.99 -30.28
N TYR A 537 -11.46 9.09 -29.54
CA TYR A 537 -10.29 9.19 -28.66
C TYR A 537 -10.13 8.02 -27.68
N PRO A 538 -11.18 7.34 -27.18
CA PRO A 538 -10.98 6.18 -26.32
C PRO A 538 -10.29 5.01 -27.03
N ILE A 539 -10.46 4.89 -28.36
CA ILE A 539 -9.72 3.92 -29.20
C ILE A 539 -8.26 4.32 -29.30
N LEU A 540 -7.98 5.62 -29.53
CA LEU A 540 -6.61 6.13 -29.55
C LEU A 540 -5.92 5.90 -28.20
N MET A 541 -6.62 6.11 -27.08
CA MET A 541 -6.09 5.84 -25.74
C MET A 541 -5.82 4.35 -25.52
N ALA A 542 -6.68 3.46 -26.02
CA ALA A 542 -6.41 2.02 -25.99
C ALA A 542 -5.17 1.67 -26.80
N ALA A 543 -4.98 2.28 -27.98
CA ALA A 543 -3.77 2.10 -28.77
C ALA A 543 -2.52 2.60 -28.03
N ASP A 544 -2.60 3.78 -27.40
CA ASP A 544 -1.51 4.34 -26.63
C ASP A 544 -1.06 3.37 -25.52
N ILE A 545 -2.02 2.75 -24.83
CA ILE A 545 -1.76 1.77 -23.76
C ILE A 545 -1.17 0.47 -24.32
N LEU A 546 -1.80 -0.13 -25.32
CA LEU A 546 -1.49 -1.49 -25.76
C LEU A 546 -0.16 -1.62 -26.51
N LEU A 547 0.33 -0.55 -27.14
CA LEU A 547 1.64 -0.55 -27.82
C LEU A 547 2.81 -0.90 -26.91
N TYR A 548 2.74 -0.53 -25.64
CA TYR A 548 3.83 -0.75 -24.68
C TYR A 548 3.61 -1.98 -23.80
N LYS A 549 2.48 -2.68 -23.98
CA LYS A 549 2.10 -3.87 -23.20
C LYS A 549 2.35 -3.70 -21.68
N PRO A 550 1.89 -2.59 -21.05
CA PRO A 550 2.26 -2.26 -19.67
C PRO A 550 1.63 -3.23 -18.66
N ASP A 551 2.37 -3.48 -17.59
CA ASP A 551 1.90 -4.23 -16.42
C ASP A 551 0.88 -3.42 -15.61
N GLY A 552 1.02 -2.08 -15.62
CA GLY A 552 0.09 -1.18 -14.96
C GLY A 552 0.08 0.22 -15.56
N VAL A 553 -1.09 0.87 -15.49
CA VAL A 553 -1.34 2.20 -16.05
C VAL A 553 -1.69 3.17 -14.92
N PRO A 554 -0.76 4.05 -14.49
CA PRO A 554 -1.01 5.06 -13.46
C PRO A 554 -2.06 6.07 -13.92
N VAL A 555 -3.23 6.02 -13.28
CA VAL A 555 -4.37 6.87 -13.61
C VAL A 555 -5.15 7.30 -12.38
N GLY A 556 -5.86 8.43 -12.48
CA GLY A 556 -6.86 8.81 -11.48
C GLY A 556 -8.14 7.96 -11.62
N GLU A 557 -8.96 7.93 -10.57
CA GLU A 557 -10.22 7.17 -10.56
C GLU A 557 -11.15 7.55 -11.73
N ASP A 558 -11.14 8.83 -12.16
CA ASP A 558 -11.96 9.31 -13.28
C ASP A 558 -11.54 8.75 -14.65
N GLN A 559 -10.34 8.20 -14.76
CA GLN A 559 -9.81 7.61 -15.99
C GLN A 559 -9.85 6.08 -15.98
N ARG A 560 -10.35 5.46 -14.90
CA ARG A 560 -10.46 4.00 -14.80
C ARG A 560 -11.27 3.40 -15.94
N GLN A 561 -12.37 4.05 -16.34
CA GLN A 561 -13.22 3.60 -17.45
C GLN A 561 -12.42 3.46 -18.76
N HIS A 562 -11.41 4.29 -18.98
CA HIS A 562 -10.59 4.23 -20.19
C HIS A 562 -9.61 3.05 -20.17
N VAL A 563 -9.05 2.74 -19.01
CA VAL A 563 -8.21 1.54 -18.85
C VAL A 563 -9.06 0.27 -18.98
N GLU A 564 -10.27 0.26 -18.41
CA GLU A 564 -11.25 -0.83 -18.60
C GLU A 564 -11.62 -1.00 -20.08
N LEU A 565 -11.83 0.10 -20.81
CA LEU A 565 -12.02 0.02 -22.25
C LEU A 565 -10.78 -0.57 -22.95
N ALA A 566 -9.56 -0.14 -22.61
CA ALA A 566 -8.34 -0.72 -23.22
C ALA A 566 -8.24 -2.24 -22.98
N ARG A 567 -8.67 -2.74 -21.82
CA ARG A 567 -8.80 -4.18 -21.54
C ARG A 567 -9.84 -4.86 -22.43
N ASP A 568 -11.02 -4.27 -22.53
CA ASP A 568 -12.10 -4.76 -23.38
C ASP A 568 -11.67 -4.84 -24.85
N VAL A 569 -10.89 -3.85 -25.31
CA VAL A 569 -10.30 -3.81 -26.66
C VAL A 569 -9.28 -4.94 -26.84
N ALA A 570 -8.35 -5.10 -25.90
CA ALA A 570 -7.37 -6.18 -25.91
C ALA A 570 -8.04 -7.56 -25.94
N GLN A 571 -9.07 -7.78 -25.12
CA GLN A 571 -9.85 -9.02 -25.12
C GLN A 571 -10.56 -9.25 -26.45
N SER A 572 -11.12 -8.19 -27.06
CA SER A 572 -11.82 -8.32 -28.34
C SER A 572 -10.85 -8.68 -29.47
N PHE A 573 -9.64 -8.12 -29.46
CA PHE A 573 -8.57 -8.48 -30.39
C PHE A 573 -8.09 -9.93 -30.17
N ASN A 574 -7.78 -10.30 -28.93
CA ASN A 574 -7.30 -11.64 -28.55
C ASN A 574 -8.35 -12.76 -28.75
N LYS A 575 -9.64 -12.42 -28.92
CA LYS A 575 -10.66 -13.41 -29.31
C LYS A 575 -10.58 -13.79 -30.78
N VAL A 576 -10.12 -12.87 -31.63
CA VAL A 576 -10.01 -13.09 -33.07
C VAL A 576 -8.67 -13.76 -33.39
N TYR A 577 -7.59 -13.31 -32.74
CA TYR A 577 -6.25 -13.84 -32.95
C TYR A 577 -5.76 -14.62 -31.72
N PRO A 578 -5.22 -15.83 -31.92
CA PRO A 578 -4.81 -16.71 -30.81
C PRO A 578 -3.67 -16.13 -29.96
N ASP A 579 -3.33 -16.83 -28.87
CA ASP A 579 -2.14 -16.61 -28.02
C ASP A 579 -2.15 -15.44 -27.03
N ASN A 580 -3.30 -14.81 -26.76
CA ASN A 580 -3.42 -13.71 -25.80
C ASN A 580 -2.39 -12.58 -26.06
N PHE A 581 -2.23 -12.20 -27.33
CA PHE A 581 -1.19 -11.29 -27.80
C PHE A 581 -1.06 -10.00 -26.97
N PHE A 582 -2.19 -9.34 -26.70
CA PHE A 582 -2.21 -8.18 -25.81
C PHE A 582 -2.44 -8.61 -24.35
N PRO A 583 -1.54 -8.28 -23.41
CA PRO A 583 -1.86 -8.40 -22.00
C PRO A 583 -3.00 -7.44 -21.63
N LEU A 584 -3.72 -7.77 -20.56
CA LEU A 584 -4.80 -6.93 -20.07
C LEU A 584 -4.22 -5.89 -19.10
N PRO A 585 -4.19 -4.60 -19.45
CA PRO A 585 -3.59 -3.57 -18.60
C PRO A 585 -4.37 -3.39 -17.30
N GLU A 586 -3.70 -3.23 -16.17
CA GLU A 586 -4.34 -2.95 -14.88
C GLU A 586 -4.24 -1.45 -14.50
N PRO A 587 -5.31 -0.81 -14.01
CA PRO A 587 -5.24 0.56 -13.55
C PRO A 587 -4.49 0.64 -12.20
N LEU A 588 -3.49 1.51 -12.13
CA LEU A 588 -2.78 1.82 -10.88
C LEU A 588 -3.34 3.12 -10.30
N ILE A 589 -4.26 3.00 -9.34
CA ILE A 589 -4.96 4.14 -8.75
C ILE A 589 -4.35 4.48 -7.39
N SER A 590 -3.85 5.71 -7.26
CA SER A 590 -3.31 6.21 -5.99
C SER A 590 -4.40 6.40 -4.94
N SER A 591 -4.24 5.79 -3.76
CA SER A 591 -5.15 5.95 -2.62
C SER A 591 -4.96 7.29 -1.90
N GLY A 592 -6.05 7.91 -1.43
CA GLY A 592 -6.03 9.13 -0.59
C GLY A 592 -6.23 10.44 -1.36
N HIS A 593 -5.86 11.57 -0.75
CA HIS A 593 -6.02 12.92 -1.33
C HIS A 593 -5.21 13.14 -2.62
N SER A 594 -4.20 12.30 -2.89
CA SER A 594 -3.42 12.30 -4.12
C SER A 594 -4.24 11.87 -5.35
N GLY A 595 -5.20 10.97 -5.21
CA GLY A 595 -6.03 10.48 -6.33
C GLY A 595 -7.02 11.51 -6.88
N LYS A 596 -7.43 12.50 -6.06
CA LYS A 596 -8.34 13.58 -6.45
C LYS A 596 -8.14 14.83 -5.61
N VAL A 597 -7.30 15.75 -6.08
CA VAL A 597 -7.09 17.05 -5.43
C VAL A 597 -8.31 17.96 -5.68
N VAL A 598 -8.97 18.35 -4.59
CA VAL A 598 -10.07 19.33 -4.62
C VAL A 598 -9.54 20.70 -5.09
N GLY A 599 -10.38 21.48 -5.75
CA GLY A 599 -10.06 22.83 -6.20
C GLY A 599 -10.17 23.86 -5.07
N THR A 600 -9.75 25.09 -5.36
CA THR A 600 -9.81 26.21 -4.40
C THR A 600 -11.24 26.61 -4.01
N ASP A 601 -12.25 26.06 -4.69
CA ASP A 601 -13.68 26.20 -4.37
C ASP A 601 -14.18 25.17 -3.34
N GLY A 602 -13.38 24.15 -3.02
CA GLY A 602 -13.64 23.19 -1.94
C GLY A 602 -14.62 22.06 -2.22
N GLU A 603 -15.21 22.02 -3.43
CA GLU A 603 -16.17 20.98 -3.81
C GLU A 603 -15.72 20.17 -5.03
N ARG A 604 -15.30 20.87 -6.08
CA ARG A 604 -15.03 20.26 -7.39
C ARG A 604 -13.55 19.91 -7.51
N LYS A 605 -13.23 18.97 -8.41
CA LYS A 605 -11.83 18.66 -8.77
C LYS A 605 -11.16 19.92 -9.30
N MET A 606 -9.89 20.11 -8.96
CA MET A 606 -9.09 21.21 -9.48
C MET A 606 -9.02 21.15 -11.02
N SER A 607 -9.47 22.22 -11.68
CA SER A 607 -9.46 22.34 -13.15
C SER A 607 -9.33 23.79 -13.58
N LYS A 608 -8.49 24.05 -14.59
CA LYS A 608 -8.35 25.38 -15.20
C LYS A 608 -9.67 25.93 -15.73
N SER A 609 -10.52 25.08 -16.28
CA SER A 609 -11.80 25.51 -16.85
C SER A 609 -12.77 26.07 -15.80
N LEU A 610 -12.57 25.72 -14.53
CA LEU A 610 -13.38 26.20 -13.40
C LEU A 610 -12.72 27.39 -12.69
N GLY A 611 -11.48 27.75 -13.05
CA GLY A 611 -10.72 28.79 -12.37
C GLY A 611 -10.37 28.46 -10.91
N ASN A 612 -10.50 27.20 -10.49
CA ASN A 612 -10.33 26.76 -9.09
C ASN A 612 -8.94 26.12 -8.85
N VAL A 613 -7.89 26.67 -9.45
CA VAL A 613 -6.54 26.07 -9.47
C VAL A 613 -5.53 26.82 -8.59
N ILE A 614 -4.46 26.12 -8.22
CA ILE A 614 -3.22 26.71 -7.72
C ILE A 614 -2.09 26.31 -8.69
N GLY A 615 -1.52 27.28 -9.39
CA GLY A 615 -0.48 27.05 -10.39
C GLY A 615 0.89 26.75 -9.78
N ILE A 616 1.71 25.96 -10.47
CA ILE A 616 3.06 25.62 -10.00
C ILE A 616 4.08 26.66 -10.45
N PHE A 617 4.00 27.06 -11.72
CA PHE A 617 4.93 27.98 -12.38
C PHE A 617 4.36 29.37 -12.63
N ASP A 618 3.14 29.64 -12.14
CA ASP A 618 2.50 30.96 -12.17
C ASP A 618 3.31 32.02 -11.41
N ASP A 619 3.06 33.30 -11.66
CA ASP A 619 3.66 34.39 -10.89
C ASP A 619 3.37 34.25 -9.38
N GLU A 620 4.33 34.62 -8.52
CA GLU A 620 4.18 34.50 -7.07
C GLU A 620 2.97 35.27 -6.53
N LYS A 621 2.63 36.41 -7.14
CA LYS A 621 1.44 37.19 -6.79
C LYS A 621 0.16 36.43 -7.12
N LEU A 622 0.10 35.81 -8.30
CA LEU A 622 -1.07 35.05 -8.72
C LEU A 622 -1.32 33.83 -7.81
N ILE A 623 -0.26 33.11 -7.44
CA ILE A 623 -0.37 31.96 -6.52
C ILE A 623 -0.80 32.40 -5.13
N LYS A 624 -0.24 33.51 -4.64
CA LYS A 624 -0.66 34.09 -3.37
C LYS A 624 -2.16 34.44 -3.41
N GLU A 625 -2.63 35.04 -4.50
CA GLU A 625 -4.05 35.35 -4.69
C GLU A 625 -4.93 34.10 -4.75
N GLN A 626 -4.52 33.05 -5.49
CA GLN A 626 -5.22 31.76 -5.58
C GLN A 626 -5.36 31.10 -4.20
N ILE A 627 -4.28 31.06 -3.40
CA ILE A 627 -4.29 30.50 -2.04
C ILE A 627 -5.12 31.37 -1.10
N THR A 628 -4.99 32.70 -1.19
CA THR A 628 -5.70 33.63 -0.30
C THR A 628 -7.22 33.53 -0.49
N LYS A 629 -7.67 33.38 -1.75
CA LYS A 629 -9.09 33.24 -2.10
C LYS A 629 -9.66 31.83 -1.89
N CYS A 630 -8.82 30.87 -1.52
CA CYS A 630 -9.26 29.49 -1.31
C CYS A 630 -10.34 29.39 -0.24
N PHE A 631 -11.38 28.61 -0.53
CA PHE A 631 -12.44 28.24 0.40
C PHE A 631 -11.85 27.56 1.64
N THR A 632 -12.45 27.81 2.80
CA THR A 632 -12.07 27.25 4.10
C THR A 632 -13.27 26.60 4.79
N ASP A 633 -13.81 27.19 5.85
CA ASP A 633 -14.98 26.71 6.58
C ASP A 633 -16.08 27.80 6.55
N PRO A 634 -17.23 27.55 5.91
CA PRO A 634 -18.29 28.55 5.78
C PRO A 634 -18.97 28.87 7.13
N ASN A 635 -18.84 27.97 8.11
CA ASN A 635 -19.39 28.17 9.45
C ASN A 635 -18.49 29.06 10.33
N ARG A 636 -17.26 29.33 9.88
CA ARG A 636 -16.28 30.13 10.60
C ARG A 636 -16.39 31.61 10.22
N LYS A 637 -16.96 32.43 11.10
CA LYS A 637 -17.20 33.86 10.83
C LYS A 637 -16.06 34.77 11.31
N ARG A 638 -15.39 34.42 12.40
CA ARG A 638 -14.27 35.17 13.00
C ARG A 638 -13.05 34.28 13.21
N ALA A 639 -11.87 34.88 13.25
CA ALA A 639 -10.61 34.15 13.52
C ALA A 639 -10.57 33.48 14.91
N SER A 640 -11.34 34.01 15.86
CA SER A 640 -11.54 33.43 17.20
C SER A 640 -12.50 32.24 17.23
N ASP A 641 -13.27 32.03 16.17
CA ASP A 641 -14.25 30.95 16.13
C ASP A 641 -13.54 29.63 15.80
N PRO A 642 -13.86 28.53 16.51
CA PRO A 642 -13.44 27.19 16.14
C PRO A 642 -13.78 26.88 14.67
N GLY A 643 -12.84 26.27 13.95
CA GLY A 643 -13.03 25.87 12.55
C GLY A 643 -12.86 24.37 12.34
N THR A 644 -13.44 23.89 11.24
CA THR A 644 -13.36 22.48 10.81
C THR A 644 -12.16 22.28 9.89
N VAL A 645 -11.36 21.25 10.18
CA VAL A 645 -10.19 20.86 9.35
C VAL A 645 -10.59 19.86 8.30
N GLU A 646 -11.49 18.95 8.65
CA GLU A 646 -11.99 17.88 7.81
C GLU A 646 -12.76 18.46 6.61
N GLY A 647 -12.31 18.14 5.40
CA GLY A 647 -12.89 18.69 4.16
C GLY A 647 -12.43 20.11 3.80
N ASN A 648 -11.63 20.77 4.65
CA ASN A 648 -11.12 22.11 4.37
C ASN A 648 -9.95 22.06 3.37
N PRO A 649 -10.08 22.64 2.17
CA PRO A 649 -9.07 22.54 1.11
C PRO A 649 -7.70 23.08 1.51
N VAL A 650 -7.64 24.12 2.34
CA VAL A 650 -6.37 24.73 2.77
C VAL A 650 -5.54 23.73 3.60
N PHE A 651 -6.18 22.93 4.45
CA PHE A 651 -5.49 21.89 5.22
C PHE A 651 -5.12 20.68 4.37
N ILE A 652 -5.94 20.32 3.38
CA ILE A 652 -5.60 19.30 2.38
C ILE A 652 -4.32 19.74 1.62
N TYR A 653 -4.23 21.00 1.21
CA TYR A 653 -3.04 21.51 0.54
C TYR A 653 -1.82 21.57 1.47
N HIS A 654 -2.00 21.91 2.74
CA HIS A 654 -0.91 21.80 3.72
C HIS A 654 -0.42 20.36 3.86
N ASP A 655 -1.31 19.38 3.91
CA ASP A 655 -0.91 17.97 4.00
C ASP A 655 -0.10 17.52 2.78
N LEU A 656 -0.42 18.07 1.60
CA LEU A 656 0.28 17.77 0.34
C LEU A 656 1.60 18.55 0.17
N LEU A 657 1.62 19.83 0.49
CA LEU A 657 2.73 20.75 0.17
C LEU A 657 3.67 21.05 1.33
N ASN A 658 3.19 21.00 2.57
CA ASN A 658 3.98 21.38 3.74
C ASN A 658 4.77 20.17 4.24
N ASP A 659 6.10 20.29 4.14
CA ASP A 659 7.10 19.36 4.62
C ASP A 659 7.20 19.34 6.14
N ASN A 660 6.89 20.46 6.81
CA ASN A 660 6.86 20.56 8.26
C ASN A 660 5.53 20.05 8.83
N LYS A 661 5.45 18.75 9.13
CA LYS A 661 4.22 18.12 9.67
C LYS A 661 3.84 18.60 11.06
N ASP A 662 4.80 19.00 11.88
CA ASP A 662 4.51 19.57 13.21
C ASP A 662 3.83 20.93 13.09
N GLU A 663 4.26 21.78 12.17
CA GLU A 663 3.59 23.04 11.86
C GLU A 663 2.15 22.79 11.37
N VAL A 664 1.94 21.80 10.50
CA VAL A 664 0.58 21.45 10.04
C VAL A 664 -0.29 20.97 11.20
N ASN A 665 0.24 20.11 12.07
CA ASN A 665 -0.50 19.60 13.22
C ASN A 665 -0.82 20.70 14.24
N ASP A 666 0.12 21.62 14.49
CA ASP A 666 -0.12 22.83 15.30
C ASP A 666 -1.21 23.71 14.69
N LEU A 667 -1.13 24.01 13.39
CA LEU A 667 -2.14 24.80 12.70
C LEU A 667 -3.52 24.14 12.80
N LYS A 668 -3.62 22.83 12.54
CA LYS A 668 -4.87 22.07 12.67
C LYS A 668 -5.43 22.14 14.09
N LYS A 669 -4.57 22.02 15.10
CA LYS A 669 -4.97 22.12 16.52
C LYS A 669 -5.49 23.52 16.84
N ARG A 670 -4.70 24.57 16.56
CA ARG A 670 -5.10 25.96 16.80
C ARG A 670 -6.34 26.34 16.00
N TYR A 671 -6.55 25.77 14.82
CA TYR A 671 -7.73 26.05 13.99
C TYR A 671 -9.00 25.52 14.63
N ARG A 672 -8.97 24.28 15.12
CA ARG A 672 -10.09 23.68 15.88
C ARG A 672 -10.35 24.40 17.19
N GLU A 673 -9.32 24.98 17.81
CA GLU A 673 -9.45 25.76 19.05
C GLU A 673 -9.84 27.23 18.83
N GLY A 674 -9.93 27.71 17.58
CA GLY A 674 -10.19 29.13 17.29
C GLY A 674 -9.03 30.06 17.67
N LYS A 675 -7.80 29.54 17.71
CA LYS A 675 -6.57 30.27 18.10
C LYS A 675 -5.66 30.66 16.93
N VAL A 676 -6.10 30.44 15.69
CA VAL A 676 -5.37 30.86 14.48
C VAL A 676 -6.34 31.29 13.38
N GLY A 677 -6.11 32.45 12.77
CA GLY A 677 -6.94 32.95 11.67
C GLY A 677 -6.58 32.34 10.32
N ASP A 678 -7.53 32.34 9.37
CA ASP A 678 -7.33 31.84 8.01
C ASP A 678 -6.16 32.52 7.28
N VAL A 679 -5.89 33.80 7.59
CA VAL A 679 -4.76 34.56 7.01
C VAL A 679 -3.43 33.89 7.34
N GLU A 680 -3.16 33.57 8.62
CA GLU A 680 -1.90 32.94 9.03
C GLU A 680 -1.74 31.56 8.40
N VAL A 681 -2.81 30.75 8.40
CA VAL A 681 -2.81 29.42 7.78
C VAL A 681 -2.45 29.54 6.30
N LYS A 682 -3.14 30.42 5.56
CA LYS A 682 -2.90 30.63 4.13
C LYS A 682 -1.51 31.22 3.84
N GLU A 683 -0.98 32.10 4.67
CA GLU A 683 0.39 32.63 4.53
C GLU A 683 1.44 31.53 4.71
N LYS A 684 1.25 30.62 5.67
CA LYS A 684 2.13 29.45 5.83
C LYS A 684 2.00 28.51 4.64
N LEU A 685 0.80 28.34 4.07
CA LEU A 685 0.61 27.55 2.86
C LEU A 685 1.35 28.14 1.65
N VAL A 686 1.33 29.47 1.48
CA VAL A 686 2.11 30.15 0.42
C VAL A 686 3.62 29.85 0.58
N LYS A 687 4.14 29.89 1.81
CA LYS A 687 5.54 29.55 2.09
C LYS A 687 5.84 28.09 1.78
N ALA A 688 4.96 27.16 2.19
CA ALA A 688 5.09 25.73 1.89
C ALA A 688 5.10 25.47 0.38
N HIS A 689 4.17 26.09 -0.36
CA HIS A 689 4.14 26.01 -1.83
C HIS A 689 5.45 26.50 -2.45
N LYS A 690 5.96 27.65 -2.01
CA LYS A 690 7.22 28.22 -2.52
C LYS A 690 8.40 27.29 -2.28
N ARG A 691 8.54 26.74 -1.07
CA ARG A 691 9.60 25.77 -0.75
C ARG A 691 9.49 24.50 -1.59
N CYS A 692 8.29 23.93 -1.69
CA CYS A 692 8.04 22.69 -2.40
C CYS A 692 8.46 22.75 -3.88
N PHE A 693 8.24 23.88 -4.56
CA PHE A 693 8.51 24.03 -5.99
C PHE A 693 9.69 24.94 -6.32
N GLU A 694 10.52 25.33 -5.35
CA GLU A 694 11.62 26.27 -5.57
C GLU A 694 12.60 25.75 -6.64
N GLU A 695 13.07 24.52 -6.48
CA GLU A 695 14.02 23.89 -7.41
C GLU A 695 13.39 23.65 -8.78
N ALA A 696 12.13 23.21 -8.82
CA ALA A 696 11.40 23.05 -10.07
C ALA A 696 11.29 24.38 -10.82
N ARG A 697 11.00 25.49 -10.14
CA ARG A 697 10.92 26.83 -10.74
C ARG A 697 12.26 27.31 -11.29
N LYS A 698 13.37 27.06 -10.58
CA LYS A 698 14.72 27.38 -11.06
C LYS A 698 15.03 26.60 -12.34
N LYS A 699 14.82 25.28 -12.31
CA LYS A 699 15.03 24.39 -13.44
C LYS A 699 14.15 24.75 -14.64
N ARG A 700 12.88 25.14 -14.39
CA ARG A 700 11.94 25.55 -15.44
C ARG A 700 12.44 26.77 -16.22
N LYS A 701 12.97 27.78 -15.52
CA LYS A 701 13.57 28.99 -16.12
C LYS A 701 14.85 28.67 -16.90
N GLU A 702 15.68 27.77 -16.39
CA GLU A 702 16.90 27.33 -17.06
C GLU A 702 16.59 26.68 -18.42
N ILE A 703 15.63 25.74 -18.45
CA ILE A 703 15.27 25.03 -19.70
C ILE A 703 14.52 25.95 -20.66
N GLU A 704 13.75 26.92 -20.17
CA GLU A 704 13.13 27.96 -20.98
C GLU A 704 14.15 28.75 -21.82
N GLY A 705 15.34 28.98 -21.25
CA GLY A 705 16.49 29.58 -21.95
C GLY A 705 17.24 28.62 -22.88
N ASN A 706 16.92 27.32 -22.87
CA ASN A 706 17.62 26.27 -23.63
C ASN A 706 16.65 25.23 -24.23
N ILE A 707 15.85 25.66 -25.22
CA ILE A 707 14.92 24.78 -25.94
C ILE A 707 15.60 23.58 -26.59
N LYS A 708 16.88 23.68 -26.95
CA LYS A 708 17.64 22.55 -27.51
C LYS A 708 17.67 21.37 -26.54
N LEU A 709 17.89 21.62 -25.25
CA LEU A 709 17.87 20.58 -24.22
C LEU A 709 16.52 19.83 -24.19
N ALA A 710 15.41 20.55 -24.27
CA ALA A 710 14.08 19.91 -24.30
C ALA A 710 13.88 19.06 -25.56
N LYS A 711 14.39 19.49 -26.72
CA LYS A 711 14.35 18.70 -27.96
C LYS A 711 15.18 17.44 -27.86
N ASP A 712 16.42 17.53 -27.36
CA ASP A 712 17.32 16.38 -27.22
C ASP A 712 16.74 15.32 -26.27
N ILE A 713 16.01 15.75 -25.23
CA ILE A 713 15.28 14.85 -24.32
C ILE A 713 14.15 14.12 -25.05
N LEU A 714 13.33 14.87 -25.79
CA LEU A 714 12.18 14.31 -26.51
C LEU A 714 12.60 13.38 -27.64
N GLU A 715 13.67 13.71 -28.36
CA GLU A 715 14.21 12.87 -29.45
C GLU A 715 14.62 11.51 -28.92
N LYS A 716 15.45 11.46 -27.87
CA LYS A 716 15.87 10.20 -27.22
C LYS A 716 14.71 9.42 -26.62
N GLY A 717 13.75 10.13 -26.01
CA GLY A 717 12.56 9.50 -25.47
C GLY A 717 11.66 8.92 -26.56
N ALA A 718 11.53 9.60 -27.70
CA ALA A 718 10.78 9.13 -28.85
C ALA A 718 11.48 7.96 -29.55
N GLU A 719 12.80 7.94 -29.65
CA GLU A 719 13.57 6.79 -30.15
C GLU A 719 13.27 5.54 -29.31
N ARG A 720 13.46 5.63 -27.98
CA ARG A 720 13.16 4.52 -27.06
C ARG A 720 11.69 4.10 -27.11
N ALA A 721 10.76 5.04 -27.25
CA ALA A 721 9.34 4.73 -27.36
C ALA A 721 8.99 4.06 -28.70
N ASN A 722 9.58 4.49 -29.80
CA ASN A 722 9.40 3.91 -31.14
C ASN A 722 9.94 2.48 -31.20
N GLU A 723 11.03 2.14 -30.52
CA GLU A 723 11.54 0.77 -30.45
C GLU A 723 10.49 -0.23 -29.95
N TYR A 724 9.78 0.12 -28.87
CA TYR A 724 8.72 -0.74 -28.32
C TYR A 724 7.45 -0.68 -29.15
N ALA A 725 7.01 0.51 -29.52
CA ALA A 725 5.75 0.71 -30.22
C ALA A 725 5.76 0.13 -31.64
N ASN A 726 6.85 0.33 -32.41
CA ASN A 726 6.95 -0.23 -33.75
C ASN A 726 7.01 -1.75 -33.70
N LYS A 727 7.81 -2.33 -32.79
CA LYS A 727 7.84 -3.78 -32.59
C LYS A 727 6.44 -4.36 -32.33
N ALA A 728 5.68 -3.78 -31.41
CA ALA A 728 4.33 -4.24 -31.11
C ALA A 728 3.38 -4.08 -32.31
N LEU A 729 3.51 -2.99 -33.08
CA LEU A 729 2.71 -2.76 -34.28
C LEU A 729 3.05 -3.73 -35.41
N ASP A 730 4.32 -4.05 -35.61
CA ASP A 730 4.78 -4.97 -36.64
C ASP A 730 4.30 -6.39 -36.33
N GLU A 731 4.39 -6.81 -35.06
CA GLU A 731 3.78 -8.06 -34.59
C GLU A 731 2.26 -8.10 -34.85
N VAL A 732 1.55 -6.99 -34.65
CA VAL A 732 0.12 -6.88 -34.98
C VAL A 732 -0.12 -7.00 -36.48
N TYR A 733 0.66 -6.31 -37.31
CA TYR A 733 0.51 -6.34 -38.77
C TYR A 733 0.78 -7.71 -39.37
N ASP A 734 1.75 -8.45 -38.84
CA ASP A 734 1.97 -9.85 -39.17
C ASP A 734 0.76 -10.71 -38.79
N LEU A 735 0.29 -10.59 -37.55
CA LEU A 735 -0.82 -11.40 -37.02
C LEU A 735 -2.15 -11.19 -37.77
N ILE A 736 -2.42 -9.96 -38.24
CA ILE A 736 -3.64 -9.63 -38.98
C ILE A 736 -3.48 -9.76 -40.50
N GLY A 737 -2.31 -10.16 -40.98
CA GLY A 737 -2.03 -10.40 -42.40
C GLY A 737 -1.84 -9.15 -43.26
N ILE A 738 -1.56 -7.98 -42.65
CA ILE A 738 -1.12 -6.79 -43.38
C ILE A 738 0.29 -7.02 -43.94
N GLU A 739 1.16 -7.67 -43.18
CA GLU A 739 2.47 -8.10 -43.68
C GLU A 739 2.30 -9.38 -44.52
N ASN A 740 2.73 -9.34 -45.77
CA ASN A 740 2.64 -10.48 -46.69
C ASN A 740 3.77 -10.45 -47.73
N GLU A 741 3.76 -11.39 -48.67
CA GLU A 741 4.81 -11.53 -49.70
C GLU A 741 5.01 -10.29 -50.59
N LEU A 742 4.02 -9.39 -50.67
CA LEU A 742 4.09 -8.14 -51.43
C LEU A 742 4.54 -6.95 -50.57
N SER A 743 4.71 -7.11 -49.25
CA SER A 743 5.24 -6.08 -48.38
C SER A 743 6.68 -5.74 -48.76
N PHE A 744 6.91 -4.50 -49.20
CA PHE A 744 8.25 -4.03 -49.57
C PHE A 744 9.06 -3.53 -48.36
N ARG A 745 8.38 -3.06 -47.31
CA ARG A 745 9.00 -2.71 -46.04
C ARG A 745 8.85 -3.91 -45.11
N LYS A 746 9.89 -4.73 -44.99
CA LYS A 746 10.09 -5.40 -43.70
C LYS A 746 10.36 -4.29 -42.69
N ARG A 747 9.35 -3.90 -41.93
CA ARG A 747 9.47 -2.87 -40.90
C ARG A 747 10.39 -3.34 -39.79
#